data_AF-A0A0M1JZV2-F1
#
_entry.id   AF-A0A0M1JZV2-F1
#
_cell.length_a   1.000
_cell.length_b   1.000
_cell.length_c   1.000
_cell.angle_alpha   90.00
_cell.angle_beta   90.00
_cell.angle_gamma   90.00
#
_symmetry.space_group_name_H-M   'P 1'
#
loop_
_entity.id
_entity.type
_entity.pdbx_description
1 polymer ?
#
loop_
_entity_poly.entity_id
_entity_poly.type
_entity_poly.pdbx_seq_one_letter_code
_entity_poly.pdbx_strand_id
1 'polypeptide(L)'
;MNNQRRLLNPLPKTLGERYFSKIRPQLYLRHAHHHQYGSRIGRTLAEHLDSACQFILTVTKIAKVPEDKRGLILAATAVHDLNKLDKQERKVKVLARDRQFLREQLDEACVLDLVKNDDDLELVRRLIERHSGHNVSDGAILFPEDPNIKRWAAMVTGADLFDLGIPESERLRKVKNELTVAFGRRSNLFRIRLSEDRGYITALLLGACEEILADYELTPLALFPDGVIFEGSAWPSEDLTLKIASRWQAKIDEVFGNNIEQLVRATKDGIKVSQQAIQQNVDEVVSNILALLEKKKASFKLDKINNDVEKWGEEAGTEALQKALEVGLLPVSNAEEFGIAEGLKAAYLSYGEAGLKTNNRWEKIAEKVGISEQQKIVLESFNAQYGRPLFAAKAALRGLEGIESALRESFELRKENSQKSETSEASEEMVAAVARLLSLPNSGALNGIEYLMAYIEPNPRKRCSLGSTFGETDDLSSNSMPPGTKVQVFSNRLPGGISAEPKRQADSLAALSYQLMAVGANFPGKVKENPLYLHLALPKNSSPELLRIWREFLQKLAATNADGGVVTVNELKLYKDNELEFTANKVVGFAFPKRPNFIYTRVVIPLLWGDANSSMALLKSLRLALELSLSLEFGFPFTLSGNLEVELSEDSFARVEGIPASLQSLLTTGQYNRSDADQSLLTTGQYNRSDAEDILKRLRCIGKLATAVSTIQKADDCLYDLARATTQSFRLYYVLLRWILREQDDPNLEYNWKQIKEPLNTLLESLMPNENTLLTQYLKEAAKIAAEAHLKGSSFKRTSLAEPFTAFTAAVRSHKSYMDLDFMFAALAQKYHTRLDRIRDYQVGETKYEQIKQYYAVLRKLYEEVYQGRPEKLLSDQNNLEAAYLFFWQEAYQQLPKPKKDEKYNENTASI
;
A
#
# COMPACT_ATOMS: atom_id res chain seq x y z
N MET A 1 -23.23 -5.89 -6.88
CA MET A 1 -22.00 -5.14 -6.51
C MET A 1 -22.33 -3.65 -6.24
N ASN A 2 -23.25 -3.34 -5.32
CA ASN A 2 -23.80 -1.96 -5.19
C ASN A 2 -23.19 -1.10 -4.07
N ASN A 3 -22.07 -1.52 -3.46
CA ASN A 3 -21.43 -0.80 -2.34
C ASN A 3 -19.92 -0.61 -2.57
N GLN A 4 -19.50 -0.05 -3.70
CA GLN A 4 -18.20 0.65 -3.72
C GLN A 4 -18.42 1.98 -3.00
N ARG A 5 -17.97 2.04 -1.74
CA ARG A 5 -18.22 3.15 -0.82
C ARG A 5 -17.49 4.40 -1.28
N ARG A 6 -18.19 5.52 -1.26
CA ARG A 6 -17.66 6.86 -1.53
C ARG A 6 -16.66 7.23 -0.44
N LEU A 7 -15.43 7.54 -0.83
CA LEU A 7 -14.38 8.13 0.01
C LEU A 7 -14.57 9.65 0.11
N LEU A 8 -15.15 10.29 -0.91
CA LEU A 8 -15.48 11.72 -0.94
C LEU A 8 -16.91 11.95 -0.44
N ASN A 9 -17.06 12.20 0.86
CA ASN A 9 -18.35 12.49 1.49
C ASN A 9 -18.86 13.95 1.49
N PRO A 10 -18.04 15.02 1.34
CA PRO A 10 -18.57 16.38 1.37
C PRO A 10 -19.30 16.76 0.07
N LEU A 11 -20.28 17.67 0.18
CA LEU A 11 -20.96 18.25 -0.97
C LEU A 11 -19.94 18.98 -1.88
N PRO A 12 -19.92 18.69 -3.19
CA PRO A 12 -18.96 19.30 -4.09
C PRO A 12 -19.23 20.80 -4.26
N LYS A 13 -18.18 21.61 -4.14
CA LYS A 13 -18.22 23.07 -4.32
C LYS A 13 -17.81 23.51 -5.72
N THR A 14 -16.95 22.72 -6.37
CA THR A 14 -16.44 23.01 -7.71
C THR A 14 -16.94 21.99 -8.73
N LEU A 15 -16.89 22.35 -10.02
CA LEU A 15 -17.20 21.44 -11.12
C LEU A 15 -16.30 20.18 -11.09
N GLY A 16 -15.03 20.34 -10.72
CA GLY A 16 -14.08 19.24 -10.57
C GLY A 16 -14.45 18.28 -9.43
N GLU A 17 -14.75 18.81 -8.24
CA GLU A 17 -15.21 17.98 -7.10
C GLU A 17 -16.49 17.23 -7.44
N ARG A 18 -17.41 17.89 -8.15
CA ARG A 18 -18.65 17.28 -8.61
C ARG A 18 -18.38 16.15 -9.59
N TYR A 19 -17.44 16.35 -10.51
CA TYR A 19 -17.04 15.33 -11.46
C TYR A 19 -16.55 14.05 -10.76
N PHE A 20 -15.57 14.17 -9.85
CA PHE A 20 -14.99 13.01 -9.18
C PHE A 20 -15.93 12.32 -8.17
N SER A 21 -16.82 13.07 -7.51
CA SER A 21 -17.75 12.51 -6.51
C SER A 21 -19.06 11.94 -7.08
N LYS A 22 -19.50 12.40 -8.26
CA LYS A 22 -20.80 12.02 -8.83
C LYS A 22 -20.73 11.46 -10.26
N ILE A 23 -20.06 12.16 -11.17
CA ILE A 23 -20.07 11.83 -12.61
C ILE A 23 -19.15 10.64 -12.89
N ARG A 24 -17.88 10.72 -12.50
CA ARG A 24 -16.88 9.68 -12.74
C ARG A 24 -17.30 8.30 -12.18
N PRO A 25 -17.82 8.17 -10.94
CA PRO A 25 -18.28 6.89 -10.45
C PRO A 25 -19.40 6.28 -11.31
N GLN A 26 -20.30 7.12 -11.81
CA GLN A 26 -21.39 6.68 -12.67
C GLN A 26 -20.89 6.18 -14.04
N LEU A 27 -19.89 6.85 -14.62
CA LEU A 27 -19.25 6.38 -15.86
C LEU A 27 -18.65 4.98 -15.69
N TYR A 28 -17.93 4.74 -14.60
CA TYR A 28 -17.36 3.41 -14.32
C TYR A 28 -18.44 2.36 -14.02
N LEU A 29 -19.46 2.68 -13.22
CA LEU A 29 -20.55 1.77 -12.92
C LEU A 29 -21.23 1.23 -14.19
N ARG A 30 -21.41 2.10 -15.19
CA ARG A 30 -22.11 1.75 -16.43
C ARG A 30 -21.21 1.15 -17.51
N HIS A 31 -19.97 1.60 -17.59
CA HIS A 31 -19.14 1.39 -18.78
C HIS A 31 -17.79 0.72 -18.50
N ALA A 32 -17.52 0.27 -17.27
CA ALA A 32 -16.29 -0.47 -16.94
C ALA A 32 -16.16 -1.81 -17.68
N HIS A 33 -17.28 -2.42 -18.11
CA HIS A 33 -17.28 -3.68 -18.86
C HIS A 33 -17.46 -3.51 -20.37
N HIS A 34 -17.51 -2.26 -20.85
CA HIS A 34 -17.66 -1.95 -22.28
C HIS A 34 -16.27 -1.81 -22.92
N HIS A 35 -15.72 -2.92 -23.41
CA HIS A 35 -14.39 -2.95 -24.02
C HIS A 35 -14.33 -2.20 -25.35
N GLN A 36 -13.24 -1.47 -25.57
CA GLN A 36 -12.96 -0.75 -26.80
C GLN A 36 -12.13 -1.61 -27.78
N TYR A 37 -12.32 -1.36 -29.08
CA TYR A 37 -11.63 -2.05 -30.18
C TYR A 37 -10.78 -1.06 -31.02
N GLY A 38 -9.97 -1.58 -31.94
CA GLY A 38 -9.18 -0.77 -32.88
C GLY A 38 -8.02 -0.01 -32.21
N SER A 39 -7.89 1.29 -32.48
CA SER A 39 -6.82 2.16 -31.92
C SER A 39 -6.95 2.41 -30.41
N ARG A 40 -8.01 1.92 -29.76
CA ARG A 40 -8.21 1.99 -28.30
C ARG A 40 -8.28 0.60 -27.67
N ILE A 41 -7.77 -0.43 -28.35
CA ILE A 41 -7.74 -1.79 -27.82
C ILE A 41 -7.05 -1.82 -26.45
N GLY A 42 -7.67 -2.50 -25.50
CA GLY A 42 -7.17 -2.57 -24.12
C GLY A 42 -7.63 -1.47 -23.17
N ARG A 43 -8.66 -0.72 -23.55
CA ARG A 43 -9.32 0.23 -22.65
C ARG A 43 -10.82 -0.02 -22.63
N THR A 44 -11.44 0.41 -21.56
CA THR A 44 -12.90 0.42 -21.41
C THR A 44 -13.46 1.77 -21.86
N LEU A 45 -14.75 1.81 -22.21
CA LEU A 45 -15.42 3.06 -22.53
C LEU A 45 -15.39 4.02 -21.32
N ALA A 46 -15.52 3.51 -20.09
CA ALA A 46 -15.38 4.32 -18.88
C ALA A 46 -14.03 5.05 -18.79
N GLU A 47 -12.92 4.35 -19.07
CA GLU A 47 -11.58 4.93 -19.01
C GLU A 47 -11.35 6.00 -20.08
N HIS A 48 -11.87 5.77 -21.29
CA HIS A 48 -11.85 6.77 -22.37
C HIS A 48 -12.61 8.04 -21.96
N LEU A 49 -13.84 7.89 -21.50
CA LEU A 49 -14.67 9.01 -21.05
C LEU A 49 -14.07 9.72 -19.84
N ASP A 50 -13.45 8.98 -18.91
CA ASP A 50 -12.74 9.53 -17.75
C ASP A 50 -11.56 10.41 -18.18
N SER A 51 -10.68 9.87 -19.01
CA SER A 51 -9.52 10.57 -19.58
C SER A 51 -9.94 11.86 -20.32
N ALA A 52 -10.96 11.77 -21.19
CA ALA A 52 -11.47 12.91 -21.93
C ALA A 52 -12.08 13.99 -21.02
N CYS A 53 -12.90 13.61 -20.03
CA CYS A 53 -13.50 14.55 -19.09
C CYS A 53 -12.44 15.24 -18.22
N GLN A 54 -11.45 14.50 -17.71
CA GLN A 54 -10.36 15.07 -16.93
C GLN A 54 -9.53 16.07 -17.75
N PHE A 55 -9.26 15.75 -19.02
CA PHE A 55 -8.60 16.69 -19.94
C PHE A 55 -9.41 17.98 -20.12
N ILE A 56 -10.73 17.89 -20.30
CA ILE A 56 -11.63 19.04 -20.41
C ILE A 56 -11.65 19.89 -19.15
N LEU A 57 -11.63 19.27 -17.97
CA LEU A 57 -11.58 20.01 -16.70
C LEU A 57 -10.34 20.92 -16.63
N THR A 58 -9.20 20.46 -17.16
CA THR A 58 -7.95 21.25 -17.23
C THR A 58 -8.00 22.29 -18.34
N VAL A 59 -8.28 21.87 -19.57
CA VAL A 59 -8.21 22.74 -20.77
C VAL A 59 -9.19 23.91 -20.66
N THR A 60 -10.40 23.68 -20.16
CA THR A 60 -11.38 24.76 -20.01
C THR A 60 -10.95 25.81 -18.99
N LYS A 61 -10.18 25.43 -17.95
CA LYS A 61 -9.59 26.38 -17.00
C LYS A 61 -8.48 27.20 -17.65
N ILE A 62 -7.56 26.55 -18.37
CA ILE A 62 -6.45 27.23 -19.08
C ILE A 62 -7.02 28.21 -20.12
N ALA A 63 -8.07 27.81 -20.83
CA ALA A 63 -8.77 28.63 -21.81
C ALA A 63 -9.62 29.76 -21.20
N LYS A 64 -9.74 29.82 -19.87
CA LYS A 64 -10.59 30.78 -19.13
C LYS A 64 -12.06 30.77 -19.59
N VAL A 65 -12.62 29.58 -19.83
CA VAL A 65 -14.03 29.41 -20.22
C VAL A 65 -14.94 29.77 -19.03
N PRO A 66 -16.05 30.50 -19.22
CA PRO A 66 -17.03 30.78 -18.17
C PRO A 66 -17.61 29.50 -17.54
N GLU A 67 -17.80 29.49 -16.21
CA GLU A 67 -18.22 28.28 -15.46
C GLU A 67 -19.53 27.64 -15.96
N ASP A 68 -20.51 28.46 -16.39
CA ASP A 68 -21.77 27.97 -16.97
C ASP A 68 -21.50 27.15 -18.24
N LYS A 69 -20.57 27.60 -19.09
CA LYS A 69 -20.18 26.89 -20.32
C LYS A 69 -19.25 25.71 -20.06
N ARG A 70 -18.40 25.77 -19.01
CA ARG A 70 -17.54 24.64 -18.61
C ARG A 70 -18.38 23.40 -18.29
N GLY A 71 -19.49 23.58 -17.58
CA GLY A 71 -20.42 22.49 -17.25
C GLY A 71 -21.02 21.83 -18.50
N LEU A 72 -21.40 22.64 -19.50
CA LEU A 72 -21.98 22.15 -20.76
C LEU A 72 -20.97 21.41 -21.63
N ILE A 73 -19.73 21.90 -21.71
CA ILE A 73 -18.64 21.21 -22.43
C ILE A 73 -18.36 19.86 -21.76
N LEU A 74 -18.28 19.82 -20.42
CA LEU A 74 -18.11 18.57 -19.68
C LEU A 74 -19.28 17.60 -19.93
N ALA A 75 -20.52 18.08 -19.93
CA ALA A 75 -21.70 17.28 -20.21
C ALA A 75 -21.65 16.67 -21.62
N ALA A 76 -21.27 17.46 -22.63
CA ALA A 76 -21.08 16.97 -23.99
C ALA A 76 -19.97 15.90 -24.06
N THR A 77 -18.84 16.11 -23.37
CA THR A 77 -17.72 15.16 -23.34
C THR A 77 -18.08 13.85 -22.63
N ALA A 78 -18.89 13.88 -21.58
CA ALA A 78 -19.27 12.68 -20.84
C ALA A 78 -20.08 11.68 -21.69
N VAL A 79 -20.74 12.14 -22.75
CA VAL A 79 -21.61 11.31 -23.62
C VAL A 79 -21.29 11.44 -25.11
N HIS A 80 -20.13 12.00 -25.50
CA HIS A 80 -19.84 12.35 -26.90
C HIS A 80 -19.92 11.15 -27.86
N ASP A 81 -19.51 9.97 -27.41
CA ASP A 81 -19.56 8.70 -28.15
C ASP A 81 -20.96 8.04 -28.06
N LEU A 82 -22.03 8.78 -28.39
CA LEU A 82 -23.42 8.29 -28.25
C LEU A 82 -23.69 6.96 -28.97
N ASN A 83 -23.00 6.70 -30.08
CA ASN A 83 -23.14 5.45 -30.84
C ASN A 83 -22.69 4.22 -30.05
N LYS A 84 -21.79 4.38 -29.07
CA LYS A 84 -21.35 3.30 -28.18
C LYS A 84 -22.29 3.10 -26.98
N LEU A 85 -23.22 4.03 -26.77
CA LEU A 85 -24.25 3.97 -25.72
C LEU A 85 -25.58 3.42 -26.25
N ASP A 86 -25.77 3.42 -27.57
CA ASP A 86 -26.97 2.93 -28.25
C ASP A 86 -26.87 1.44 -28.60
N LYS A 87 -27.85 0.64 -28.16
CA LYS A 87 -27.91 -0.80 -28.46
C LYS A 87 -28.12 -1.11 -29.95
N GLN A 88 -28.61 -0.14 -30.72
CA GLN A 88 -28.86 -0.26 -32.16
C GLN A 88 -27.70 0.29 -33.00
N GLU A 89 -26.61 0.74 -32.38
CA GLU A 89 -25.41 1.29 -33.01
C GLU A 89 -25.71 2.40 -34.05
N ARG A 90 -26.75 3.20 -33.80
CA ARG A 90 -27.10 4.33 -34.67
C ARG A 90 -25.95 5.34 -34.72
N LYS A 91 -25.87 6.09 -35.83
CA LYS A 91 -24.84 7.12 -36.02
C LYS A 91 -24.98 8.24 -34.98
N VAL A 92 -23.86 8.73 -34.45
CA VAL A 92 -23.80 9.81 -33.44
C VAL A 92 -24.66 11.02 -33.80
N LYS A 93 -24.59 11.50 -35.06
CA LYS A 93 -25.37 12.68 -35.51
C LYS A 93 -26.89 12.47 -35.41
N VAL A 94 -27.36 11.24 -35.67
CA VAL A 94 -28.79 10.90 -35.55
C VAL A 94 -29.19 10.88 -34.08
N LEU A 95 -28.37 10.24 -33.25
CA LEU A 95 -28.59 10.13 -31.80
C LEU A 95 -28.56 11.48 -31.09
N ALA A 96 -27.66 12.39 -31.49
CA ALA A 96 -27.59 13.72 -30.91
C ALA A 96 -28.87 14.53 -31.17
N ARG A 97 -29.52 14.34 -32.34
CA ARG A 97 -30.77 15.03 -32.69
C ARG A 97 -32.01 14.41 -32.05
N ASP A 98 -31.91 13.18 -31.57
CA ASP A 98 -32.94 12.54 -30.78
C ASP A 98 -32.93 13.14 -29.37
N ARG A 99 -33.75 14.17 -29.19
CA ARG A 99 -33.80 14.98 -27.96
C ARG A 99 -34.14 14.15 -26.73
N GLN A 100 -34.96 13.11 -26.87
CA GLN A 100 -35.31 12.23 -25.77
C GLN A 100 -34.09 11.37 -25.40
N PHE A 101 -33.50 10.69 -26.38
CA PHE A 101 -32.32 9.86 -26.16
C PHE A 101 -31.14 10.65 -25.56
N LEU A 102 -30.85 11.85 -26.08
CA LEU A 102 -29.78 12.69 -25.55
C LEU A 102 -30.02 13.07 -24.08
N ARG A 103 -31.26 13.44 -23.71
CA ARG A 103 -31.59 13.75 -22.31
C ARG A 103 -31.45 12.53 -21.40
N GLU A 104 -31.88 11.36 -21.86
CA GLU A 104 -31.71 10.10 -21.13
C GLU A 104 -30.22 9.82 -20.88
N GLN A 105 -29.36 9.92 -21.91
CA GLN A 105 -27.92 9.68 -21.73
C GLN A 105 -27.24 10.70 -20.80
N LEU A 106 -27.66 11.98 -20.85
CA LEU A 106 -27.15 13.01 -19.94
C LEU A 106 -27.58 12.76 -18.48
N ASP A 107 -28.81 12.29 -18.27
CA ASP A 107 -29.32 11.97 -16.93
C ASP A 107 -28.59 10.76 -16.34
N GLU A 108 -28.47 9.70 -17.14
CA GLU A 108 -27.80 8.48 -16.71
C GLU A 108 -26.29 8.68 -16.45
N ALA A 109 -25.66 9.70 -17.04
CA ALA A 109 -24.29 10.15 -16.76
C ALA A 109 -24.20 11.19 -15.62
N CYS A 110 -25.32 11.56 -14.98
CA CYS A 110 -25.41 12.53 -13.88
C CYS A 110 -24.92 13.96 -14.25
N VAL A 111 -25.14 14.36 -15.51
CA VAL A 111 -24.78 15.67 -16.06
C VAL A 111 -25.98 16.48 -16.56
N LEU A 112 -27.20 15.92 -16.57
CA LEU A 112 -28.39 16.61 -17.08
C LEU A 112 -28.70 17.92 -16.35
N ASP A 113 -28.50 18.00 -15.05
CA ASP A 113 -28.72 19.21 -14.25
C ASP A 113 -27.68 20.32 -14.50
N LEU A 114 -26.61 20.05 -15.26
CA LEU A 114 -25.74 21.09 -15.81
C LEU A 114 -26.40 21.81 -17.00
N VAL A 115 -27.42 21.20 -17.62
CA VAL A 115 -28.17 21.71 -18.77
C VAL A 115 -29.49 22.31 -18.27
N LYS A 116 -29.56 23.65 -18.21
CA LYS A 116 -30.68 24.32 -17.52
C LYS A 116 -31.88 24.61 -18.42
N ASN A 117 -31.63 24.83 -19.71
CA ASN A 117 -32.64 25.21 -20.68
C ASN A 117 -32.40 24.53 -22.05
N ASP A 118 -33.24 24.86 -23.02
CA ASP A 118 -33.17 24.27 -24.36
C ASP A 118 -31.96 24.78 -25.16
N ASP A 119 -31.50 26.00 -24.92
CA ASP A 119 -30.31 26.56 -25.56
C ASP A 119 -29.04 25.83 -25.12
N ASP A 120 -28.96 25.50 -23.83
CA ASP A 120 -27.88 24.68 -23.26
C ASP A 120 -27.87 23.28 -23.88
N LEU A 121 -29.04 22.67 -24.05
CA LEU A 121 -29.18 21.35 -24.67
C LEU A 121 -28.77 21.38 -26.14
N GLU A 122 -29.15 22.43 -26.86
CA GLU A 122 -28.77 22.66 -28.25
C GLU A 122 -27.25 22.88 -28.39
N LEU A 123 -26.63 23.57 -27.43
CA LEU A 123 -25.17 23.71 -27.39
C LEU A 123 -24.48 22.36 -27.19
N VAL A 124 -24.90 21.57 -26.19
CA VAL A 124 -24.37 20.22 -25.93
C VAL A 124 -24.49 19.35 -27.18
N ARG A 125 -25.67 19.33 -27.81
CA ARG A 125 -25.93 18.63 -29.07
C ARG A 125 -24.93 19.02 -30.15
N ARG A 126 -24.74 20.33 -30.38
CA ARG A 126 -23.82 20.85 -31.40
C ARG A 126 -22.37 20.46 -31.13
N LEU A 127 -21.94 20.46 -29.87
CA LEU A 127 -20.59 20.02 -29.50
C LEU A 127 -20.39 18.53 -29.80
N ILE A 128 -21.38 17.69 -29.46
CA ILE A 128 -21.35 16.25 -29.76
C ILE A 128 -21.29 16.02 -31.28
N GLU A 129 -22.05 16.74 -32.11
CA GLU A 129 -21.97 16.53 -33.56
C GLU A 129 -20.60 16.92 -34.15
N ARG A 130 -19.94 17.92 -33.56
CA ARG A 130 -18.69 18.49 -34.07
C ARG A 130 -17.42 17.76 -33.61
N HIS A 131 -17.50 16.89 -32.60
CA HIS A 131 -16.29 16.26 -32.05
C HIS A 131 -15.54 15.37 -33.05
N SER A 132 -16.25 14.76 -34.01
CA SER A 132 -15.70 13.81 -35.00
C SER A 132 -14.84 14.42 -36.11
N GLY A 133 -14.59 15.74 -36.12
CA GLY A 133 -13.69 16.41 -37.09
C GLY A 133 -14.18 16.43 -38.55
N HIS A 134 -15.30 15.77 -38.87
CA HIS A 134 -15.92 15.84 -40.20
C HIS A 134 -16.65 17.18 -40.40
N ASN A 135 -16.57 17.73 -41.61
CA ASN A 135 -17.21 19.00 -41.99
C ASN A 135 -18.63 19.15 -41.40
N VAL A 136 -18.88 20.32 -40.81
CA VAL A 136 -20.22 20.79 -40.47
C VAL A 136 -20.96 20.90 -41.79
N SER A 137 -21.75 19.88 -42.14
CA SER A 137 -22.40 19.77 -43.45
C SER A 137 -23.92 19.93 -43.33
N ASP A 138 -24.39 20.64 -42.29
CA ASP A 138 -25.81 20.73 -41.96
C ASP A 138 -26.34 22.17 -42.02
N GLY A 139 -27.64 22.31 -42.29
CA GLY A 139 -28.34 23.59 -42.40
C GLY A 139 -28.32 24.45 -41.14
N ALA A 140 -27.88 23.89 -40.00
CA ALA A 140 -27.69 24.61 -38.74
C ALA A 140 -26.64 25.74 -38.82
N ILE A 141 -25.72 25.70 -39.80
CA ILE A 141 -24.72 26.76 -40.06
C ILE A 141 -25.39 28.09 -40.47
N LEU A 142 -26.63 28.02 -40.95
CA LEU A 142 -27.40 29.19 -41.40
C LEU A 142 -28.04 29.96 -40.24
N PHE A 143 -27.95 29.47 -39.00
CA PHE A 143 -28.45 30.16 -37.81
C PHE A 143 -27.32 30.87 -37.05
N PRO A 144 -27.61 31.93 -36.27
CA PRO A 144 -26.63 32.54 -35.38
C PRO A 144 -25.99 31.49 -34.46
N GLU A 145 -24.66 31.41 -34.49
CA GLU A 145 -23.88 30.51 -33.62
C GLU A 145 -23.21 31.29 -32.50
N ASP A 146 -22.95 30.59 -31.38
CA ASP A 146 -22.03 31.11 -30.37
C ASP A 146 -20.66 31.37 -31.04
N PRO A 147 -20.09 32.59 -30.94
CA PRO A 147 -18.82 32.91 -31.58
C PRO A 147 -17.67 32.01 -31.11
N ASN A 148 -17.78 31.39 -29.93
CA ASN A 148 -16.78 30.49 -29.36
C ASN A 148 -17.02 29.00 -29.67
N ILE A 149 -18.10 28.64 -30.40
CA ILE A 149 -18.44 27.23 -30.66
C ILE A 149 -17.30 26.44 -31.30
N LYS A 150 -16.51 27.06 -32.19
CA LYS A 150 -15.34 26.44 -32.82
C LYS A 150 -14.26 26.13 -31.80
N ARG A 151 -14.03 27.05 -30.85
CA ARG A 151 -13.05 26.88 -29.77
C ARG A 151 -13.48 25.77 -28.82
N TRP A 152 -14.76 25.74 -28.46
CA TRP A 152 -15.31 24.70 -27.58
C TRP A 152 -15.33 23.32 -28.24
N ALA A 153 -15.69 23.23 -29.52
CA ALA A 153 -15.63 21.98 -30.27
C ALA A 153 -14.19 21.45 -30.36
N ALA A 154 -13.21 22.32 -30.61
CA ALA A 154 -11.79 21.95 -30.60
C ALA A 154 -11.33 21.39 -29.24
N MET A 155 -11.87 21.87 -28.12
CA MET A 155 -11.58 21.28 -26.80
C MET A 155 -12.10 19.84 -26.72
N VAL A 156 -13.32 19.57 -27.16
CA VAL A 156 -13.93 18.23 -27.14
C VAL A 156 -13.19 17.28 -28.08
N THR A 157 -12.87 17.73 -29.30
CA THR A 157 -12.05 16.96 -30.25
C THR A 157 -10.65 16.70 -29.69
N GLY A 158 -9.99 17.70 -29.12
CA GLY A 158 -8.69 17.54 -28.45
C GLY A 158 -8.73 16.50 -27.33
N ALA A 159 -9.81 16.48 -26.53
CA ALA A 159 -10.02 15.51 -25.47
C ALA A 159 -10.19 14.07 -26.00
N ASP A 160 -10.99 13.88 -27.05
CA ASP A 160 -11.18 12.57 -27.68
C ASP A 160 -9.87 12.04 -28.31
N LEU A 161 -9.08 12.94 -28.91
CA LEU A 161 -7.78 12.61 -29.50
C LEU A 161 -6.71 12.32 -28.43
N PHE A 162 -6.82 12.90 -27.24
CA PHE A 162 -5.83 12.76 -26.17
C PHE A 162 -5.68 11.32 -25.69
N ASP A 163 -6.73 10.51 -25.79
CA ASP A 163 -6.74 9.12 -25.32
C ASP A 163 -6.47 8.06 -26.41
N LEU A 164 -6.10 8.47 -27.63
CA LEU A 164 -5.84 7.55 -28.74
C LEU A 164 -4.63 6.64 -28.48
N GLY A 165 -4.75 5.34 -28.75
CA GLY A 165 -3.64 4.38 -28.69
C GLY A 165 -2.75 4.38 -29.93
N ILE A 166 -2.36 5.58 -30.40
CA ILE A 166 -1.37 5.78 -31.47
C ILE A 166 -0.04 6.27 -30.84
N PRO A 167 1.10 6.25 -31.58
CA PRO A 167 2.37 6.71 -31.04
C PRO A 167 2.29 8.10 -30.41
N GLU A 168 2.93 8.30 -29.26
CA GLU A 168 2.80 9.51 -28.45
C GLU A 168 3.11 10.79 -29.24
N SER A 169 4.17 10.80 -30.04
CA SER A 169 4.55 11.96 -30.86
C SER A 169 3.47 12.35 -31.86
N GLU A 170 2.80 11.37 -32.48
CA GLU A 170 1.69 11.61 -33.40
C GLU A 170 0.44 12.11 -32.66
N ARG A 171 0.13 11.48 -31.52
CA ARG A 171 -0.99 11.85 -30.64
C ARG A 171 -0.86 13.29 -30.15
N LEU A 172 0.28 13.64 -29.56
CA LEU A 172 0.54 14.99 -29.04
C LEU A 172 0.51 16.05 -30.15
N ARG A 173 0.96 15.73 -31.36
CA ARG A 173 0.86 16.64 -32.51
C ARG A 173 -0.60 16.93 -32.88
N LYS A 174 -1.48 15.92 -32.90
CA LYS A 174 -2.91 16.11 -33.19
C LYS A 174 -3.59 16.95 -32.10
N VAL A 175 -3.34 16.61 -30.82
CA VAL A 175 -3.88 17.35 -29.68
C VAL A 175 -3.42 18.81 -29.69
N LYS A 176 -2.14 19.06 -29.98
CA LYS A 176 -1.56 20.41 -30.10
C LYS A 176 -2.31 21.29 -31.11
N ASN A 177 -2.69 20.73 -32.27
CA ASN A 177 -3.41 21.49 -33.29
C ASN A 177 -4.77 21.96 -32.78
N GLU A 178 -5.51 21.07 -32.11
CA GLU A 178 -6.80 21.40 -31.52
C GLU A 178 -6.68 22.40 -30.36
N LEU A 179 -5.66 22.26 -29.50
CA LEU A 179 -5.40 23.21 -28.41
C LEU A 179 -5.07 24.61 -28.92
N THR A 180 -4.38 24.72 -30.06
CA THR A 180 -4.10 26.01 -30.70
C THR A 180 -5.40 26.73 -31.09
N VAL A 181 -6.38 25.99 -31.61
CA VAL A 181 -7.73 26.52 -31.92
C VAL A 181 -8.51 26.84 -30.65
N ALA A 182 -8.50 25.94 -29.66
CA ALA A 182 -9.21 26.10 -28.40
C ALA A 182 -8.76 27.36 -27.64
N PHE A 183 -7.46 27.57 -27.52
CA PHE A 183 -6.89 28.72 -26.81
C PHE A 183 -6.86 30.00 -27.64
N GLY A 184 -6.95 29.90 -28.97
CA GLY A 184 -6.82 31.05 -29.86
C GLY A 184 -5.39 31.62 -29.88
N ARG A 185 -4.41 30.83 -29.45
CA ARG A 185 -2.97 31.15 -29.47
C ARG A 185 -2.16 29.92 -29.81
N ARG A 186 -0.93 30.11 -30.28
CA ARG A 186 0.00 29.00 -30.50
C ARG A 186 0.20 28.22 -29.19
N SER A 187 -0.01 26.92 -29.26
CA SER A 187 0.16 25.99 -28.16
C SER A 187 1.18 24.92 -28.54
N ASN A 188 2.04 24.54 -27.61
CA ASN A 188 2.98 23.43 -27.71
C ASN A 188 2.86 22.57 -26.45
N LEU A 189 3.14 21.27 -26.62
CA LEU A 189 3.10 20.29 -25.53
C LEU A 189 4.50 19.78 -25.26
N PHE A 190 4.91 19.83 -24.00
CA PHE A 190 6.22 19.39 -23.55
C PHE A 190 6.07 18.29 -22.51
N ARG A 191 6.64 17.12 -22.79
CA ARG A 191 6.57 15.96 -21.90
C ARG A 191 7.85 15.88 -21.08
N ILE A 192 7.72 15.91 -19.76
CA ILE A 192 8.80 15.68 -18.81
C ILE A 192 8.55 14.33 -18.14
N ARG A 193 9.51 13.42 -18.24
CA ARG A 193 9.45 12.07 -17.67
C ARG A 193 10.46 11.92 -16.54
N LEU A 194 10.14 10.99 -15.64
CA LEU A 194 10.99 10.48 -14.58
C LEU A 194 11.67 9.20 -15.04
N SER A 195 12.96 9.07 -14.76
CA SER A 195 13.68 7.80 -14.92
C SER A 195 13.49 6.87 -13.72
N GLU A 196 13.25 7.42 -12.53
CA GLU A 196 13.10 6.69 -11.27
C GLU A 196 12.19 7.45 -10.28
N ASP A 197 11.52 6.73 -9.39
CA ASP A 197 10.71 7.32 -8.31
C ASP A 197 11.16 6.78 -6.94
N ARG A 198 11.62 7.72 -6.11
CA ARG A 198 12.14 7.49 -4.75
C ARG A 198 11.21 8.09 -3.68
N GLY A 199 9.94 8.32 -4.02
CA GLY A 199 8.91 8.81 -3.12
C GLY A 199 8.99 10.32 -2.86
N TYR A 200 9.13 10.72 -1.59
CA TYR A 200 8.98 12.13 -1.20
C TYR A 200 9.99 13.05 -1.88
N ILE A 201 11.22 12.59 -2.09
CA ILE A 201 12.25 13.39 -2.76
C ILE A 201 11.86 13.67 -4.22
N THR A 202 11.27 12.69 -4.91
CA THR A 202 10.81 12.80 -6.30
C THR A 202 9.58 13.71 -6.39
N ALA A 203 8.67 13.64 -5.41
CA ALA A 203 7.55 14.56 -5.32
C ALA A 203 8.01 16.03 -5.16
N LEU A 204 9.03 16.27 -4.32
CA LEU A 204 9.65 17.60 -4.19
C LEU A 204 10.35 18.05 -5.48
N LEU A 205 11.01 17.13 -6.20
CA LEU A 205 11.66 17.42 -7.49
C LEU A 205 10.63 17.86 -8.53
N LEU A 206 9.55 17.11 -8.69
CA LEU A 206 8.50 17.46 -9.64
C LEU A 206 7.79 18.76 -9.26
N GLY A 207 7.57 19.02 -7.97
CA GLY A 207 7.05 20.31 -7.51
C GLY A 207 8.02 21.48 -7.75
N ALA A 208 9.33 21.28 -7.59
CA ALA A 208 10.33 22.29 -7.95
C ALA A 208 10.35 22.56 -9.46
N CYS A 209 10.27 21.49 -10.26
CA CYS A 209 10.18 21.58 -11.72
C CYS A 209 8.93 22.35 -12.16
N GLU A 210 7.76 22.03 -11.60
CA GLU A 210 6.50 22.73 -11.88
C GLU A 210 6.61 24.23 -11.57
N GLU A 211 7.17 24.61 -10.41
CA GLU A 211 7.33 26.01 -10.02
C GLU A 211 8.25 26.79 -10.97
N ILE A 212 9.41 26.23 -11.33
CA ILE A 212 10.33 26.87 -12.28
C ILE A 212 9.68 27.00 -13.66
N LEU A 213 8.97 25.99 -14.13
CA LEU A 213 8.33 26.03 -15.45
C LEU A 213 7.15 27.01 -15.50
N ALA A 214 6.44 27.19 -14.38
CA ALA A 214 5.37 28.18 -14.27
C ALA A 214 5.89 29.61 -14.49
N ASP A 215 7.12 29.93 -14.07
CA ASP A 215 7.77 31.22 -14.32
C ASP A 215 7.99 31.49 -15.82
N TYR A 216 7.98 30.43 -16.66
CA TYR A 216 8.05 30.50 -18.12
C TYR A 216 6.70 30.28 -18.82
N GLU A 217 5.59 30.48 -18.11
CA GLU A 217 4.22 30.31 -18.61
C GLU A 217 3.88 28.88 -19.09
N LEU A 218 4.64 27.87 -18.64
CA LEU A 218 4.35 26.47 -18.92
C LEU A 218 3.40 25.92 -17.85
N THR A 219 2.17 25.61 -18.25
CA THR A 219 1.11 25.16 -17.33
C THR A 219 0.94 23.64 -17.38
N PRO A 220 0.83 22.92 -16.25
CA PRO A 220 0.53 21.49 -16.24
C PRO A 220 -0.81 21.20 -16.93
N LEU A 221 -0.77 20.32 -17.93
CA LEU A 221 -1.94 19.90 -18.69
C LEU A 221 -2.47 18.54 -18.20
N ALA A 222 -1.58 17.57 -18.01
CA ALA A 222 -1.92 16.22 -17.59
C ALA A 222 -0.78 15.55 -16.83
N LEU A 223 -1.15 14.72 -15.86
CA LEU A 223 -0.27 13.98 -14.97
C LEU A 223 -0.31 12.49 -15.31
N PHE A 224 0.85 11.85 -15.17
CA PHE A 224 1.06 10.44 -15.43
C PHE A 224 1.95 9.86 -14.33
N PRO A 225 1.90 8.53 -14.07
CA PRO A 225 2.77 7.91 -13.08
C PRO A 225 4.26 8.24 -13.26
N ASP A 226 4.71 8.32 -14.52
CA ASP A 226 6.10 8.55 -14.95
C ASP A 226 6.40 10.02 -15.26
N GLY A 227 5.49 10.99 -15.04
CA GLY A 227 5.81 12.40 -15.26
C GLY A 227 4.63 13.30 -15.65
N VAL A 228 4.93 14.46 -16.25
CA VAL A 228 3.95 15.53 -16.50
C VAL A 228 4.00 16.03 -17.95
N ILE A 229 2.84 16.36 -18.51
CA ILE A 229 2.74 17.13 -19.76
C ILE A 229 2.45 18.58 -19.41
N PHE A 230 3.26 19.49 -19.93
CA PHE A 230 3.06 20.93 -19.83
C PHE A 230 2.59 21.51 -21.16
N GLU A 231 1.78 22.56 -21.08
CA GLU A 231 1.31 23.36 -22.20
C GLU A 231 1.91 24.77 -22.14
N GLY A 232 2.39 25.28 -23.27
CA GLY A 232 2.71 26.70 -23.40
C GLY A 232 3.17 27.09 -24.79
N SER A 233 3.62 28.33 -24.94
CA SER A 233 3.92 28.93 -26.25
C SER A 233 5.26 28.47 -26.83
N ALA A 234 6.30 28.33 -26.02
CA ALA A 234 7.64 27.90 -26.41
C ALA A 234 8.39 27.27 -25.21
N TRP A 235 9.42 26.48 -25.50
CA TRP A 235 10.33 25.98 -24.47
C TRP A 235 11.43 27.02 -24.19
N PRO A 236 11.86 27.23 -22.94
CA PRO A 236 12.97 28.12 -22.60
C PRO A 236 14.27 27.75 -23.31
N SER A 237 15.03 28.74 -23.77
CA SER A 237 16.31 28.50 -24.46
C SER A 237 17.47 28.22 -23.51
N GLU A 238 17.37 28.66 -22.27
CA GLU A 238 18.33 28.38 -21.19
C GLU A 238 18.19 26.96 -20.63
N ASP A 239 19.29 26.44 -20.08
CA ASP A 239 19.27 25.19 -19.32
C ASP A 239 18.71 25.44 -17.92
N LEU A 240 17.56 24.82 -17.64
CA LEU A 240 16.84 24.96 -16.38
C LEU A 240 17.37 24.03 -15.28
N THR A 241 18.30 23.12 -15.59
CA THR A 241 18.76 22.08 -14.66
C THR A 241 19.26 22.67 -13.34
N LEU A 242 20.10 23.71 -13.40
CA LEU A 242 20.63 24.38 -12.20
C LEU A 242 19.53 25.09 -11.38
N LYS A 243 18.57 25.75 -12.05
CA LYS A 243 17.44 26.43 -11.41
C LYS A 243 16.53 25.44 -10.70
N ILE A 244 16.21 24.32 -11.36
CA ILE A 244 15.41 23.24 -10.79
C ILE A 244 16.14 22.60 -9.61
N ALA A 245 17.43 22.30 -9.73
CA ALA A 245 18.22 21.73 -8.65
C ALA A 245 18.27 22.65 -7.41
N SER A 246 18.47 23.95 -7.62
CA SER A 246 18.50 24.95 -6.54
C SER A 246 17.15 25.04 -5.83
N ARG A 247 16.05 25.04 -6.60
CA ARG A 247 14.71 25.06 -6.02
C ARG A 247 14.37 23.75 -5.30
N TRP A 248 14.82 22.61 -5.83
CA TRP A 248 14.63 21.31 -5.21
C TRP A 248 15.39 21.18 -3.89
N GLN A 249 16.65 21.62 -3.85
CA GLN A 249 17.47 21.68 -2.63
C GLN A 249 16.80 22.57 -1.58
N ALA A 250 16.37 23.78 -1.94
CA ALA A 250 15.67 24.68 -1.02
C ALA A 250 14.41 24.06 -0.40
N LYS A 251 13.64 23.28 -1.18
CA LYS A 251 12.46 22.55 -0.67
C LYS A 251 12.85 21.43 0.30
N ILE A 252 13.94 20.72 0.03
CA ILE A 252 14.46 19.67 0.92
C ILE A 252 14.92 20.30 2.23
N ASP A 253 15.65 21.40 2.15
CA ASP A 253 16.16 22.15 3.30
C ASP A 253 15.02 22.64 4.20
N GLU A 254 13.95 23.19 3.62
CA GLU A 254 12.73 23.59 4.34
C GLU A 254 12.05 22.43 5.09
N VAL A 255 12.19 21.19 4.60
CA VAL A 255 11.69 20.00 5.30
C VAL A 255 12.49 19.75 6.57
N PHE A 256 13.81 19.79 6.48
CA PHE A 256 14.70 19.52 7.60
C PHE A 256 14.75 20.67 8.61
N GLY A 257 14.72 21.92 8.15
CA GLY A 257 14.73 23.11 9.01
C GLY A 257 13.56 23.13 9.99
N ASN A 258 12.35 22.78 9.53
CA ASN A 258 11.17 22.74 10.41
C ASN A 258 11.12 21.48 11.31
N ASN A 259 12.12 20.61 11.27
CA ASN A 259 12.13 19.33 12.00
C ASN A 259 13.49 19.04 12.67
N ILE A 260 14.24 20.08 13.05
CA ILE A 260 15.56 19.93 13.67
C ILE A 260 15.50 19.05 14.93
N GLU A 261 14.44 19.15 15.74
CA GLU A 261 14.23 18.29 16.91
C GLU A 261 14.24 16.78 16.57
N GLN A 262 13.73 16.37 15.41
CA GLN A 262 13.71 14.96 14.98
C GLN A 262 15.07 14.47 14.43
N LEU A 263 15.96 15.40 14.07
CA LEU A 263 17.31 15.16 13.58
C LEU A 263 18.36 15.09 14.72
N VAL A 264 18.01 15.56 15.92
CA VAL A 264 18.82 15.46 17.13
C VAL A 264 18.24 14.37 18.02
N ARG A 265 18.90 13.21 18.10
CA ARG A 265 18.35 12.02 18.77
C ARG A 265 19.16 11.57 19.96
N ALA A 266 18.49 11.39 21.10
CA ALA A 266 19.06 10.72 22.26
C ALA A 266 19.05 9.20 22.05
N THR A 267 20.23 8.58 22.05
CA THR A 267 20.41 7.13 21.95
C THR A 267 21.02 6.56 23.24
N LYS A 268 21.17 5.22 23.33
CA LYS A 268 21.92 4.58 24.43
C LYS A 268 23.39 5.04 24.45
N ASP A 269 23.95 5.31 23.28
CA ASP A 269 25.35 5.69 23.09
C ASP A 269 25.61 7.18 23.37
N GLY A 270 24.57 8.00 23.54
CA GLY A 270 24.66 9.47 23.67
C GLY A 270 23.72 10.21 22.71
N ILE A 271 23.79 11.55 22.70
CA ILE A 271 23.03 12.39 21.76
C ILE A 271 23.79 12.44 20.43
N LYS A 272 23.09 12.10 19.34
CA LYS A 272 23.63 12.11 17.97
C LYS A 272 22.93 13.20 17.14
N VAL A 273 23.69 13.88 16.29
CA VAL A 273 23.25 15.07 15.53
C VAL A 273 23.47 14.83 14.04
N SER A 274 22.40 14.89 13.25
CA SER A 274 22.51 14.73 11.79
C SER A 274 23.20 15.93 11.13
N GLN A 275 23.96 15.69 10.05
CA GLN A 275 24.63 16.75 9.29
C GLN A 275 23.64 17.79 8.73
N GLN A 276 22.47 17.34 8.27
CA GLN A 276 21.42 18.19 7.75
C GLN A 276 20.93 19.21 8.79
N ALA A 277 20.88 18.84 10.07
CA ALA A 277 20.43 19.75 11.13
C ALA A 277 21.41 20.93 11.31
N ILE A 278 22.72 20.65 11.21
CA ILE A 278 23.80 21.64 11.35
C ILE A 278 23.80 22.62 10.16
N GLN A 279 23.51 22.12 8.96
CA GLN A 279 23.40 22.95 7.76
C GLN A 279 22.26 23.97 7.87
N GLN A 280 21.14 23.59 8.51
CA GLN A 280 19.97 24.48 8.66
C GLN A 280 20.18 25.55 9.73
N ASN A 281 20.33 25.16 10.99
CA ASN A 281 20.41 26.12 12.09
C ASN A 281 21.20 25.55 13.27
N VAL A 282 22.41 26.07 13.46
CA VAL A 282 23.32 25.64 14.54
C VAL A 282 22.76 25.97 15.92
N ASP A 283 22.14 27.14 16.09
CA ASP A 283 21.62 27.59 17.38
C ASP A 283 20.42 26.74 17.84
N GLU A 284 19.55 26.37 16.89
CA GLU A 284 18.41 25.50 17.18
C GLU A 284 18.86 24.06 17.50
N VAL A 285 19.91 23.56 16.83
CA VAL A 285 20.52 22.27 17.17
C VAL A 285 21.06 22.27 18.60
N VAL A 286 21.84 23.29 18.97
CA VAL A 286 22.37 23.43 20.33
C VAL A 286 21.23 23.48 21.35
N SER A 287 20.18 24.27 21.08
CA SER A 287 19.00 24.38 21.95
C SER A 287 18.30 23.03 22.16
N ASN A 288 18.16 22.23 21.11
CA ASN A 288 17.59 20.88 21.18
C ASN A 288 18.47 19.91 21.98
N ILE A 289 19.80 19.99 21.83
CA ILE A 289 20.74 19.19 22.64
C ILE A 289 20.56 19.53 24.12
N LEU A 290 20.53 20.82 24.48
CA LEU A 290 20.33 21.26 25.86
C LEU A 290 18.99 20.76 26.42
N ALA A 291 17.90 20.83 25.65
CA ALA A 291 16.60 20.29 26.06
C ALA A 291 16.64 18.77 26.31
N LEU A 292 17.38 18.00 25.50
CA LEU A 292 17.58 16.57 25.70
C LEU A 292 18.46 16.27 26.93
N LEU A 293 19.47 17.10 27.20
CA LEU A 293 20.28 17.00 28.41
C LEU A 293 19.42 17.24 29.66
N GLU A 294 18.53 18.22 29.65
CA GLU A 294 17.58 18.43 30.75
C GLU A 294 16.64 17.22 30.97
N LYS A 295 16.13 16.62 29.88
CA LYS A 295 15.36 15.35 29.98
C LYS A 295 16.20 14.22 30.58
N LYS A 296 17.49 14.11 30.24
CA LYS A 296 18.41 13.12 30.81
C LYS A 296 18.68 13.38 32.29
N LYS A 297 18.89 14.64 32.70
CA LYS A 297 19.01 15.06 34.11
C LYS A 297 17.78 14.65 34.92
N ALA A 298 16.58 14.90 34.40
CA ALA A 298 15.32 14.50 35.05
C ALA A 298 15.17 12.97 35.20
N SER A 299 15.82 12.20 34.34
CA SER A 299 15.80 10.72 34.38
C SER A 299 16.87 10.09 35.26
N PHE A 300 17.66 10.89 35.99
CA PHE A 300 18.79 10.46 36.83
C PHE A 300 18.36 9.43 37.88
N LYS A 301 19.15 8.35 38.02
CA LYS A 301 19.00 7.33 39.06
C LYS A 301 20.38 6.90 39.55
N LEU A 302 20.69 7.19 40.81
CA LEU A 302 22.01 6.98 41.42
C LEU A 302 22.49 5.53 41.28
N ASP A 303 21.63 4.54 41.59
CA ASP A 303 22.00 3.12 41.53
C ASP A 303 22.44 2.66 40.14
N LYS A 304 21.82 3.19 39.07
CA LYS A 304 22.21 2.83 37.70
C LYS A 304 23.54 3.43 37.29
N ILE A 305 23.80 4.65 37.74
CA ILE A 305 25.03 5.37 37.41
C ILE A 305 26.21 4.80 38.20
N ASN A 306 26.00 4.39 39.45
CA ASN A 306 27.02 3.69 40.22
C ASN A 306 27.45 2.40 39.54
N ASN A 307 26.51 1.61 39.01
CA ASN A 307 26.86 0.41 38.23
C ASN A 307 27.69 0.73 36.98
N ASP A 308 27.37 1.82 36.27
CA ASP A 308 28.15 2.24 35.10
C ASP A 308 29.54 2.77 35.51
N VAL A 309 29.63 3.54 36.60
CA VAL A 309 30.89 4.05 37.17
C VAL A 309 31.80 2.91 37.62
N GLU A 310 31.26 1.91 38.32
CA GLU A 310 31.98 0.72 38.74
C GLU A 310 32.48 -0.06 37.52
N LYS A 311 31.60 -0.34 36.56
CA LYS A 311 31.96 -1.06 35.33
C LYS A 311 33.12 -0.39 34.57
N TRP A 312 33.01 0.91 34.31
CA TRP A 312 34.02 1.64 33.53
C TRP A 312 35.27 1.99 34.36
N GLY A 313 35.14 2.03 35.69
CA GLY A 313 36.27 2.17 36.62
C GLY A 313 37.09 0.89 36.73
N GLU A 314 36.44 -0.27 36.83
CA GLU A 314 37.10 -1.59 36.82
C GLU A 314 37.85 -1.83 35.50
N GLU A 315 37.25 -1.46 34.36
CA GLU A 315 37.87 -1.56 33.04
C GLU A 315 39.15 -0.70 32.91
N ALA A 316 39.19 0.45 33.58
CA ALA A 316 40.36 1.34 33.59
C ALA A 316 41.48 0.87 34.54
N GLY A 317 41.14 0.04 35.54
CA GLY A 317 42.08 -0.51 36.52
C GLY A 317 42.23 0.33 37.81
N THR A 318 42.59 -0.34 38.90
CA THR A 318 42.69 0.25 40.25
C THR A 318 43.75 1.37 40.35
N GLU A 319 44.85 1.24 39.62
CA GLU A 319 45.91 2.26 39.56
C GLU A 319 45.42 3.55 38.89
N ALA A 320 44.58 3.45 37.85
CA ALA A 320 44.00 4.60 37.16
C ALA A 320 42.98 5.34 38.04
N LEU A 321 42.17 4.60 38.82
CA LEU A 321 41.24 5.18 39.79
C LEU A 321 41.96 5.95 40.91
N GLN A 322 43.07 5.41 41.41
CA GLN A 322 43.87 6.10 42.43
C GLN A 322 44.49 7.39 41.90
N LYS A 323 45.07 7.35 40.68
CA LYS A 323 45.58 8.54 39.99
C LYS A 323 44.48 9.55 39.68
N ALA A 324 43.26 9.11 39.36
CA ALA A 324 42.11 9.98 39.11
C ALA A 324 41.69 10.76 40.36
N LEU A 325 41.67 10.09 41.52
CA LEU A 325 41.42 10.72 42.81
C LEU A 325 42.46 11.79 43.15
N GLU A 326 43.74 11.51 42.90
CA GLU A 326 44.86 12.44 43.17
C GLU A 326 44.77 13.75 42.38
N VAL A 327 44.20 13.72 41.17
CA VAL A 327 44.01 14.89 40.29
C VAL A 327 42.59 15.47 40.35
N GLY A 328 41.74 15.00 41.29
CA GLY A 328 40.39 15.52 41.52
C GLY A 328 39.32 15.08 40.50
N LEU A 329 39.56 14.02 39.74
CA LEU A 329 38.58 13.39 38.85
C LEU A 329 37.68 12.44 39.63
N LEU A 330 36.60 12.99 40.17
CA LEU A 330 35.60 12.23 40.93
C LEU A 330 34.43 11.80 40.04
N PRO A 331 33.86 10.60 40.26
CA PRO A 331 32.71 10.14 39.49
C PRO A 331 31.47 11.00 39.75
N VAL A 332 30.59 11.05 38.74
CA VAL A 332 29.26 11.69 38.83
C VAL A 332 28.46 11.17 40.02
N SER A 333 27.89 12.08 40.80
CA SER A 333 27.15 11.80 42.04
C SER A 333 25.75 12.44 42.10
N ASN A 334 25.44 13.38 41.20
CA ASN A 334 24.15 14.06 41.15
C ASN A 334 23.65 14.29 39.71
N ALA A 335 22.41 14.77 39.59
CA ALA A 335 21.74 14.95 38.30
C ALA A 335 22.41 16.02 37.41
N GLU A 336 22.97 17.09 38.00
CA GLU A 336 23.64 18.16 37.24
C GLU A 336 24.94 17.66 36.63
N GLU A 337 25.77 16.99 37.42
CA GLU A 337 27.00 16.32 36.99
C GLU A 337 26.71 15.28 35.90
N PHE A 338 25.60 14.54 36.00
CA PHE A 338 25.18 13.59 34.97
C PHE A 338 24.80 14.27 33.64
N GLY A 339 24.15 15.43 33.70
CA GLY A 339 23.87 16.23 32.51
C GLY A 339 25.14 16.71 31.81
N ILE A 340 26.17 17.10 32.57
CA ILE A 340 27.49 17.48 32.02
C ILE A 340 28.18 16.26 31.40
N ALA A 341 28.14 15.10 32.05
CA ALA A 341 28.70 13.85 31.51
C ALA A 341 28.05 13.47 30.16
N GLU A 342 26.71 13.51 30.05
CA GLU A 342 26.03 13.24 28.79
C GLU A 342 26.29 14.32 27.72
N GLY A 343 26.55 15.57 28.12
CA GLY A 343 26.96 16.65 27.22
C GLY A 343 28.39 16.47 26.67
N LEU A 344 29.34 16.08 27.52
CA LEU A 344 30.71 15.71 27.11
C LEU A 344 30.69 14.54 26.12
N LYS A 345 29.83 13.56 26.38
CA LYS A 345 29.60 12.41 25.48
C LYS A 345 29.02 12.86 24.13
N ALA A 346 28.10 13.81 24.11
CA ALA A 346 27.56 14.39 22.88
C ALA A 346 28.64 15.11 22.05
N ALA A 347 29.50 15.91 22.70
CA ALA A 347 30.62 16.58 22.03
C ALA A 347 31.62 15.56 21.45
N TYR A 348 31.93 14.49 22.18
CA TYR A 348 32.79 13.40 21.72
C TYR A 348 32.26 12.70 20.46
N LEU A 349 30.95 12.43 20.42
CA LEU A 349 30.31 11.86 19.24
C LEU A 349 30.33 12.83 18.06
N SER A 350 30.04 14.12 18.29
CA SER A 350 30.03 15.14 17.23
C SER A 350 31.40 15.33 16.59
N TYR A 351 32.47 15.44 17.39
CA TYR A 351 33.83 15.48 16.85
C TYR A 351 34.25 14.20 16.13
N GLY A 352 33.67 13.06 16.52
CA GLY A 352 33.87 11.82 15.79
C GLY A 352 33.29 11.82 14.39
N GLU A 353 32.11 12.41 14.23
CA GLU A 353 31.50 12.63 12.91
C GLU A 353 32.25 13.70 12.10
N ALA A 354 32.97 14.61 12.75
CA ALA A 354 33.86 15.57 12.10
C ALA A 354 35.18 14.94 11.55
N GLY A 355 35.38 13.62 11.69
CA GLY A 355 36.56 12.92 11.19
C GLY A 355 37.80 12.98 12.09
N LEU A 356 37.69 13.51 13.32
CA LEU A 356 38.81 13.57 14.26
C LEU A 356 39.14 12.17 14.82
N LYS A 357 40.43 11.88 15.01
CA LYS A 357 40.91 10.68 15.72
C LYS A 357 40.63 10.79 17.22
N THR A 358 40.44 9.64 17.88
CA THR A 358 40.00 9.54 19.30
C THR A 358 40.76 10.45 20.27
N ASN A 359 42.09 10.53 20.16
CA ASN A 359 42.92 11.35 21.06
C ASN A 359 42.68 12.86 20.85
N ASN A 360 42.59 13.27 19.59
CA ASN A 360 42.37 14.67 19.22
C ASN A 360 40.96 15.15 19.63
N ARG A 361 39.97 14.25 19.68
CA ARG A 361 38.61 14.58 20.15
C ARG A 361 38.63 15.05 21.60
N TRP A 362 39.27 14.29 22.47
CA TRP A 362 39.33 14.62 23.90
C TRP A 362 40.26 15.79 24.20
N GLU A 363 41.28 16.02 23.39
CA GLU A 363 42.13 17.20 23.47
C GLU A 363 41.32 18.48 23.25
N LYS A 364 40.51 18.53 22.19
CA LYS A 364 39.61 19.66 21.92
C LYS A 364 38.55 19.85 23.01
N ILE A 365 37.95 18.76 23.48
CA ILE A 365 36.96 18.83 24.57
C ILE A 365 37.60 19.34 25.87
N ALA A 366 38.77 18.82 26.25
CA ALA A 366 39.47 19.23 27.46
C ALA A 366 39.82 20.73 27.43
N GLU A 367 40.29 21.24 26.30
CA GLU A 367 40.59 22.67 26.09
C GLU A 367 39.35 23.56 26.29
N LYS A 368 38.22 23.18 25.67
CA LYS A 368 37.00 23.99 25.72
C LYS A 368 36.30 23.96 27.08
N VAL A 369 36.37 22.83 27.77
CA VAL A 369 35.67 22.61 29.03
C VAL A 369 36.55 22.95 30.26
N GLY A 370 37.85 23.14 30.06
CA GLY A 370 38.80 23.61 31.09
C GLY A 370 39.40 22.48 31.93
N ILE A 371 39.61 21.30 31.35
CA ILE A 371 40.27 20.17 32.00
C ILE A 371 41.79 20.37 31.89
N SER A 372 42.52 20.22 33.00
CA SER A 372 43.98 20.40 33.02
C SER A 372 44.73 19.27 32.31
N GLU A 373 45.97 19.53 31.86
CA GLU A 373 46.82 18.50 31.22
C GLU A 373 47.11 17.31 32.15
N GLN A 374 47.26 17.54 33.47
CA GLN A 374 47.44 16.47 34.45
C GLN A 374 46.19 15.56 34.54
N GLN A 375 45.00 16.14 34.50
CA GLN A 375 43.74 15.39 34.48
C GLN A 375 43.52 14.66 33.15
N LYS A 376 43.92 15.27 32.02
CA LYS A 376 43.82 14.69 30.68
C LYS A 376 44.62 13.38 30.57
N ILE A 377 45.86 13.36 31.04
CA ILE A 377 46.72 12.15 31.04
C ILE A 377 46.05 11.01 31.80
N VAL A 378 45.45 11.31 32.95
CA VAL A 378 44.77 10.29 33.78
C VAL A 378 43.49 9.77 33.13
N LEU A 379 42.74 10.64 32.43
CA LEU A 379 41.55 10.24 31.68
C LEU A 379 41.86 9.28 30.52
N GLU A 380 43.09 9.21 30.02
CA GLU A 380 43.44 8.34 28.88
C GLU A 380 43.18 6.86 29.16
N SER A 381 43.39 6.42 30.41
CA SER A 381 43.15 5.06 30.88
C SER A 381 41.67 4.65 30.89
N PHE A 382 40.75 5.62 30.84
CA PHE A 382 39.31 5.35 30.84
C PHE A 382 38.76 5.25 29.41
N ASN A 383 37.69 4.47 29.25
CA ASN A 383 36.98 4.35 27.99
C ASN A 383 36.57 5.74 27.45
N ALA A 384 36.97 6.05 26.21
CA ALA A 384 36.85 7.38 25.64
C ALA A 384 35.40 7.90 25.51
N GLN A 385 34.42 7.01 25.32
CA GLN A 385 33.02 7.43 25.14
C GLN A 385 32.21 7.36 26.43
N TYR A 386 32.48 6.38 27.29
CA TYR A 386 31.64 6.11 28.46
C TYR A 386 32.32 6.44 29.79
N GLY A 387 33.57 6.02 29.97
CA GLY A 387 34.32 6.23 31.20
C GLY A 387 34.74 7.69 31.38
N ARG A 388 35.42 8.27 30.38
CA ARG A 388 35.96 9.64 30.48
C ARG A 388 34.90 10.69 30.83
N PRO A 389 33.68 10.72 30.22
CA PRO A 389 32.67 11.69 30.62
C PRO A 389 32.19 11.55 32.07
N LEU A 390 32.11 10.32 32.61
CA LEU A 390 31.65 10.05 33.98
C LEU A 390 32.64 10.52 35.05
N PHE A 391 33.94 10.50 34.76
CA PHE A 391 34.98 10.97 35.70
C PHE A 391 35.41 12.42 35.44
N ALA A 392 35.19 12.95 34.23
CA ALA A 392 35.54 14.32 33.85
C ALA A 392 34.48 15.37 34.21
N ALA A 393 33.20 14.98 34.36
CA ALA A 393 32.09 15.92 34.50
C ALA A 393 32.23 16.88 35.68
N LYS A 394 32.84 16.45 36.80
CA LYS A 394 33.05 17.32 37.96
C LYS A 394 34.26 18.25 37.81
N ALA A 395 35.25 17.84 37.02
CA ALA A 395 36.45 18.64 36.73
C ALA A 395 36.24 19.66 35.59
N ALA A 396 35.08 19.62 34.93
CA ALA A 396 34.69 20.51 33.84
C ALA A 396 34.39 21.94 34.33
N LEU A 397 35.42 22.79 34.47
CA LEU A 397 35.31 24.15 35.01
C LEU A 397 34.29 25.05 34.28
N ARG A 398 34.18 24.91 32.95
CA ARG A 398 33.24 25.70 32.13
C ARG A 398 31.88 25.01 31.93
N GLY A 399 31.67 23.83 32.52
CA GLY A 399 30.39 23.11 32.51
C GLY A 399 29.71 23.04 31.14
N LEU A 400 28.43 23.41 31.09
CA LEU A 400 27.62 23.40 29.87
C LEU A 400 28.05 24.44 28.83
N GLU A 401 28.56 25.61 29.23
CA GLU A 401 29.05 26.63 28.30
C GLU A 401 30.28 26.13 27.52
N GLY A 402 31.17 25.40 28.20
CA GLY A 402 32.31 24.74 27.56
C GLY A 402 31.87 23.64 26.58
N ILE A 403 30.82 22.89 26.90
CA ILE A 403 30.24 21.87 26.02
C ILE A 403 29.57 22.51 24.80
N GLU A 404 28.84 23.61 24.98
CA GLU A 404 28.27 24.37 23.86
C GLU A 404 29.35 24.89 22.92
N SER A 405 30.44 25.45 23.47
CA SER A 405 31.58 25.91 22.67
C SER A 405 32.23 24.76 21.90
N ALA A 406 32.40 23.60 22.53
CA ALA A 406 32.93 22.40 21.87
C ALA A 406 32.00 21.88 20.76
N LEU A 407 30.68 21.91 20.98
CA LEU A 407 29.71 21.51 19.97
C LEU A 407 29.74 22.48 18.78
N ARG A 408 29.76 23.79 19.02
CA ARG A 408 29.83 24.81 17.96
C ARG A 408 31.09 24.67 17.10
N GLU A 409 32.26 24.50 17.71
CA GLU A 409 33.50 24.22 16.97
C GLU A 409 33.38 22.91 16.17
N SER A 410 32.82 21.86 16.76
CA SER A 410 32.60 20.60 16.04
C SER A 410 31.68 20.76 14.83
N PHE A 411 30.67 21.62 14.94
CA PHE A 411 29.72 21.91 13.87
C PHE A 411 30.35 22.76 12.77
N GLU A 412 31.21 23.72 13.12
CA GLU A 412 32.02 24.48 12.17
C GLU A 412 32.96 23.55 11.40
N LEU A 413 33.71 22.67 12.07
CA LEU A 413 34.56 21.68 11.39
C LEU A 413 33.78 20.76 10.46
N ARG A 414 32.55 20.38 10.85
CA ARG A 414 31.65 19.59 10.01
C ARG A 414 31.11 20.39 8.82
N LYS A 415 30.89 21.70 8.98
CA LYS A 415 30.56 22.61 7.87
C LYS A 415 31.76 22.76 6.95
N GLU A 416 32.95 23.04 7.45
CA GLU A 416 34.19 23.20 6.68
C GLU A 416 34.54 21.93 5.87
N ASN A 417 34.39 20.75 6.46
CA ASN A 417 34.53 19.48 5.74
C ASN A 417 33.47 19.28 4.63
N SER A 418 32.32 19.95 4.75
CA SER A 418 31.27 19.99 3.72
C SER A 418 31.40 21.19 2.76
N GLN A 419 32.14 22.25 3.13
CA GLN A 419 32.19 23.56 2.50
C GLN A 419 33.33 23.73 1.48
N LYS A 420 33.97 22.64 1.02
CA LYS A 420 34.70 22.69 -0.26
C LYS A 420 33.79 23.01 -1.47
N SER A 421 32.48 23.10 -1.25
CA SER A 421 31.49 23.65 -2.18
C SER A 421 30.55 24.62 -1.45
N GLU A 422 30.91 25.89 -1.28
CA GLU A 422 29.92 26.91 -0.93
C GLU A 422 30.13 28.20 -1.72
N THR A 423 29.24 28.39 -2.70
CA THR A 423 28.56 29.65 -2.95
C THR A 423 27.14 29.32 -3.43
N SER A 424 26.15 29.24 -2.53
CA SER A 424 24.70 29.40 -2.79
C SER A 424 24.06 28.83 -4.09
N GLU A 425 24.67 27.86 -4.74
CA GLU A 425 24.19 27.13 -5.91
C GLU A 425 24.04 25.67 -5.48
N ALA A 426 22.98 24.98 -5.94
CA ALA A 426 22.77 23.56 -5.64
C ALA A 426 24.07 22.76 -5.78
N SER A 427 24.28 21.78 -4.89
CA SER A 427 25.47 20.93 -4.98
C SER A 427 25.58 20.27 -6.36
N GLU A 428 26.80 20.05 -6.85
CA GLU A 428 27.04 19.41 -8.15
C GLU A 428 26.33 18.05 -8.24
N GLU A 429 26.27 17.31 -7.13
CA GLU A 429 25.51 16.06 -7.02
C GLU A 429 24.01 16.24 -7.30
N MET A 430 23.39 17.31 -6.78
CA MET A 430 21.98 17.58 -6.99
C MET A 430 21.69 18.03 -8.43
N VAL A 431 22.58 18.83 -9.02
CA VAL A 431 22.49 19.22 -10.44
C VAL A 431 22.58 17.99 -11.33
N ALA A 432 23.57 17.13 -11.09
CA ALA A 432 23.72 15.86 -11.82
C ALA A 432 22.52 14.93 -11.60
N ALA A 433 21.95 14.88 -10.39
CA ALA A 433 20.76 14.10 -10.10
C ALA A 433 19.53 14.60 -10.88
N VAL A 434 19.32 15.91 -11.00
CA VAL A 434 18.23 16.48 -11.83
C VAL A 434 18.38 16.06 -13.28
N ALA A 435 19.58 16.20 -13.86
CA ALA A 435 19.85 15.81 -15.24
C ALA A 435 19.63 14.30 -15.49
N ARG A 436 19.82 13.47 -14.45
CA ARG A 436 19.59 12.03 -14.50
C ARG A 436 18.11 11.65 -14.34
N LEU A 437 17.41 12.33 -13.43
CA LEU A 437 16.05 11.98 -13.03
C LEU A 437 14.98 12.54 -13.97
N LEU A 438 15.20 13.72 -14.56
CA LEU A 438 14.24 14.38 -15.44
C LEU A 438 14.67 14.33 -16.91
N SER A 439 13.74 13.96 -17.79
CA SER A 439 13.93 14.15 -19.23
C SER A 439 13.59 15.59 -19.62
N LEU A 440 14.59 16.46 -19.72
CA LEU A 440 14.41 17.82 -20.22
C LEU A 440 14.71 17.87 -21.73
N PRO A 441 13.95 18.64 -22.54
CA PRO A 441 14.20 18.79 -23.98
C PRO A 441 15.62 19.20 -24.37
N ASN A 442 16.35 19.89 -23.50
CA ASN A 442 17.71 20.39 -23.73
C ASN A 442 18.79 19.67 -22.89
N SER A 443 18.46 18.64 -22.09
CA SER A 443 19.45 17.98 -21.23
C SER A 443 20.40 17.08 -22.05
N GLY A 444 21.68 17.06 -21.66
CA GLY A 444 22.69 16.18 -22.26
C GLY A 444 22.30 14.70 -22.21
N ALA A 445 22.72 13.94 -23.23
CA ALA A 445 22.46 12.51 -23.29
C ALA A 445 23.17 11.76 -22.14
N LEU A 446 22.42 10.94 -21.41
CA LEU A 446 22.98 10.05 -20.39
C LEU A 446 23.96 9.04 -21.03
N ASN A 447 25.19 8.97 -20.52
CA ASN A 447 26.19 8.02 -21.00
C ASN A 447 26.00 6.63 -20.35
N GLY A 448 25.14 5.80 -20.93
CA GLY A 448 24.84 4.46 -20.40
C GLY A 448 26.05 3.54 -20.20
N ILE A 449 27.16 3.79 -20.93
CA ILE A 449 28.40 3.01 -20.80
C ILE A 449 29.08 3.30 -19.45
N GLU A 450 29.12 4.56 -19.01
CA GLU A 450 29.70 4.93 -17.71
C GLU A 450 28.93 4.30 -16.55
N TYR A 451 27.60 4.23 -16.64
CA TYR A 451 26.78 3.55 -15.64
C TYR A 451 27.06 2.05 -15.57
N LEU A 452 27.22 1.41 -16.73
CA LEU A 452 27.56 -0.01 -16.79
C LEU A 452 28.97 -0.25 -16.21
N MET A 453 29.95 0.61 -16.51
CA MET A 453 31.29 0.51 -15.93
C MET A 453 31.28 0.76 -14.41
N ALA A 454 30.54 1.78 -13.94
CA ALA A 454 30.32 2.03 -12.51
C ALA A 454 29.60 0.87 -11.80
N TYR A 455 28.84 0.05 -12.52
CA TYR A 455 28.28 -1.18 -11.97
C TYR A 455 29.30 -2.34 -11.96
N ILE A 456 30.17 -2.45 -12.95
CA ILE A 456 31.10 -3.58 -13.13
C ILE A 456 32.35 -3.41 -12.26
N GLU A 457 32.98 -2.25 -12.29
CA GLU A 457 34.34 -2.02 -11.76
C GLU A 457 34.43 -1.93 -10.22
N PRO A 458 33.49 -1.31 -9.49
CA PRO A 458 33.58 -1.21 -8.03
C PRO A 458 33.41 -2.56 -7.35
N ASN A 459 34.15 -2.75 -6.24
CA ASN A 459 33.98 -3.89 -5.35
C ASN A 459 32.50 -4.04 -4.97
N PRO A 460 31.87 -5.22 -5.10
CA PRO A 460 30.47 -5.45 -4.71
C PRO A 460 30.12 -4.92 -3.31
N ARG A 461 31.08 -4.91 -2.38
CA ARG A 461 30.93 -4.37 -1.01
C ARG A 461 30.71 -2.85 -0.93
N LYS A 462 31.08 -2.10 -1.96
CA LYS A 462 30.92 -0.64 -2.07
C LYS A 462 29.84 -0.24 -3.08
N ARG A 463 28.95 -1.17 -3.43
CA ARG A 463 27.86 -0.89 -4.38
C ARG A 463 26.63 -0.47 -3.61
N CYS A 464 25.96 0.56 -4.11
CA CYS A 464 24.65 0.95 -3.62
C CYS A 464 23.68 -0.25 -3.74
N SER A 465 23.04 -0.58 -2.62
CA SER A 465 22.04 -1.64 -2.52
C SER A 465 20.62 -1.14 -2.80
N LEU A 466 20.44 0.17 -2.95
CA LEU A 466 19.17 0.90 -2.94
C LEU A 466 19.20 2.05 -3.96
N GLY A 467 19.82 1.88 -5.13
CA GLY A 467 19.96 2.97 -6.08
C GLY A 467 21.10 2.80 -7.07
N SER A 468 21.64 3.93 -7.53
CA SER A 468 22.67 3.95 -8.56
C SER A 468 24.01 3.51 -7.98
N THR A 469 24.80 2.78 -8.77
CA THR A 469 26.21 2.46 -8.43
C THR A 469 27.17 3.57 -8.84
N PHE A 470 26.63 4.69 -9.34
CA PHE A 470 27.38 5.85 -9.77
C PHE A 470 27.55 6.83 -8.60
N GLY A 471 28.79 7.03 -8.15
CA GLY A 471 29.16 7.91 -7.03
C GLY A 471 29.73 7.17 -5.81
N GLU A 472 30.14 7.93 -4.79
CA GLU A 472 30.54 7.37 -3.50
C GLU A 472 29.31 6.81 -2.75
N THR A 473 29.51 5.72 -2.00
CA THR A 473 28.46 5.09 -1.20
C THR A 473 28.93 4.94 0.23
N ASP A 474 27.98 5.10 1.15
CA ASP A 474 28.23 5.02 2.58
C ASP A 474 27.34 3.96 3.25
N ASP A 475 27.81 3.49 4.40
CA ASP A 475 27.03 2.65 5.31
C ASP A 475 25.79 3.44 5.78
N LEU A 476 24.59 2.93 5.47
CA LEU A 476 23.38 3.48 6.08
C LEU A 476 23.45 3.30 7.60
N SER A 477 23.14 4.35 8.33
CA SER A 477 22.99 4.28 9.79
C SER A 477 21.53 4.01 10.15
N SER A 478 21.28 3.33 11.27
CA SER A 478 19.90 3.14 11.76
C SER A 478 19.21 4.47 12.09
N ASN A 479 19.99 5.52 12.38
CA ASN A 479 19.48 6.84 12.72
C ASN A 479 18.95 7.60 11.51
N SER A 480 19.49 7.33 10.32
CA SER A 480 19.06 7.96 9.05
C SER A 480 17.91 7.23 8.37
N MET A 481 17.40 6.15 8.97
CA MET A 481 16.31 5.35 8.41
C MET A 481 14.97 5.65 9.10
N PRO A 482 13.84 5.42 8.40
CA PRO A 482 12.52 5.45 9.01
C PRO A 482 12.43 4.47 10.19
N PRO A 483 11.70 4.82 11.26
CA PRO A 483 11.55 3.98 12.43
C PRO A 483 11.16 2.53 12.08
N GLY A 484 11.84 1.56 12.71
CA GLY A 484 11.61 0.14 12.49
C GLY A 484 12.32 -0.46 11.28
N THR A 485 12.85 0.35 10.35
CA THR A 485 13.54 -0.15 9.15
C THR A 485 14.90 -0.75 9.50
N LYS A 486 15.07 -2.05 9.25
CA LYS A 486 16.34 -2.74 9.40
C LYS A 486 17.34 -2.25 8.35
N VAL A 487 18.51 -1.82 8.83
CA VAL A 487 19.68 -1.47 8.01
C VAL A 487 20.34 -2.72 7.42
N GLN A 488 20.07 -3.88 8.00
CA GLN A 488 20.63 -5.16 7.58
C GLN A 488 19.74 -5.83 6.56
N VAL A 489 20.28 -6.15 5.39
CA VAL A 489 19.59 -6.92 4.36
C VAL A 489 20.54 -7.91 3.72
N PHE A 490 20.04 -9.14 3.59
CA PHE A 490 20.65 -10.14 2.73
C PHE A 490 20.37 -9.77 1.28
N SER A 491 21.42 -9.33 0.59
CA SER A 491 21.42 -9.11 -0.85
C SER A 491 22.53 -9.95 -1.44
N ASN A 492 22.33 -10.50 -2.64
CA ASN A 492 23.41 -11.14 -3.40
C ASN A 492 24.58 -10.18 -3.70
N ARG A 493 24.39 -8.87 -3.46
CA ARG A 493 25.42 -7.82 -3.58
C ARG A 493 26.23 -7.62 -2.29
N LEU A 494 25.79 -8.15 -1.14
CA LEU A 494 26.44 -7.99 0.16
C LEU A 494 27.02 -9.34 0.64
N PRO A 495 28.21 -9.38 1.26
CA PRO A 495 28.74 -10.62 1.82
C PRO A 495 27.88 -11.09 3.00
N GLY A 496 27.43 -12.35 2.97
CA GLY A 496 26.81 -13.02 4.13
C GLY A 496 27.79 -13.98 4.81
N GLY A 497 27.78 -14.04 6.15
CA GLY A 497 28.63 -14.99 6.91
C GLY A 497 28.74 -14.69 8.42
N ILE A 498 29.51 -15.53 9.11
CA ILE A 498 29.69 -15.55 10.58
C ILE A 498 30.47 -14.32 11.11
N SER A 499 31.23 -13.62 10.27
CA SER A 499 32.17 -12.57 10.68
C SER A 499 31.62 -11.13 10.64
N ALA A 500 30.53 -10.84 9.93
CA ALA A 500 29.89 -9.51 9.90
C ALA A 500 28.45 -9.57 9.36
N GLU A 501 27.52 -8.85 10.00
CA GLU A 501 26.17 -8.68 9.49
C GLU A 501 26.17 -7.70 8.29
N PRO A 502 25.58 -8.05 7.13
CA PRO A 502 25.59 -7.21 5.94
C PRO A 502 24.80 -5.92 6.18
N LYS A 503 25.49 -4.77 6.16
CA LYS A 503 24.87 -3.43 6.21
C LYS A 503 24.53 -2.96 4.80
N ARG A 504 23.38 -2.28 4.66
CA ARG A 504 23.01 -1.61 3.41
C ARG A 504 23.96 -0.44 3.13
N GLN A 505 24.53 -0.44 1.95
CA GLN A 505 25.26 0.69 1.36
C GLN A 505 24.29 1.50 0.49
N ALA A 506 24.35 2.82 0.57
CA ALA A 506 23.47 3.71 -0.21
C ALA A 506 24.24 4.89 -0.81
N ASP A 507 23.77 5.38 -1.95
CA ASP A 507 24.18 6.67 -2.51
C ASP A 507 23.59 7.82 -1.67
N SER A 508 24.18 9.02 -1.80
CA SER A 508 23.76 10.21 -1.03
C SER A 508 22.27 10.52 -1.21
N LEU A 509 21.75 10.35 -2.43
CA LEU A 509 20.36 10.62 -2.77
C LEU A 509 19.38 9.60 -2.17
N ALA A 510 19.72 8.32 -2.15
CA ALA A 510 18.92 7.26 -1.54
C ALA A 510 18.90 7.44 -0.01
N ALA A 511 20.05 7.71 0.60
CA ALA A 511 20.12 8.03 2.03
C ALA A 511 19.23 9.23 2.39
N LEU A 512 19.30 10.31 1.59
CA LEU A 512 18.46 11.50 1.74
C LEU A 512 16.97 11.17 1.59
N SER A 513 16.60 10.29 0.66
CA SER A 513 15.21 9.84 0.45
C SER A 513 14.63 9.15 1.69
N TYR A 514 15.40 8.26 2.32
CA TYR A 514 15.00 7.59 3.55
C TYR A 514 14.91 8.55 4.75
N GLN A 515 15.83 9.51 4.86
CA GLN A 515 15.77 10.55 5.90
C GLN A 515 14.55 11.44 5.74
N LEU A 516 14.25 11.89 4.51
CA LEU A 516 13.06 12.67 4.18
C LEU A 516 11.79 11.91 4.52
N MET A 517 11.73 10.60 4.24
CA MET A 517 10.60 9.76 4.64
C MET A 517 10.46 9.72 6.18
N ALA A 518 11.55 9.49 6.90
CA ALA A 518 11.56 9.38 8.36
C ALA A 518 11.03 10.64 9.05
N VAL A 519 11.33 11.81 8.52
CA VAL A 519 10.93 13.11 9.08
C VAL A 519 9.59 13.59 8.51
N GLY A 520 9.33 13.30 7.23
CA GLY A 520 8.19 13.79 6.46
C GLY A 520 6.90 13.01 6.65
N ALA A 521 6.94 11.78 7.16
CA ALA A 521 5.76 10.96 7.45
C ALA A 521 5.39 10.96 8.94
N ASN A 522 4.12 10.71 9.23
CA ASN A 522 3.60 10.59 10.61
C ASN A 522 3.86 9.20 11.20
N PHE A 523 5.13 8.86 11.44
CA PHE A 523 5.50 7.62 12.13
C PHE A 523 5.07 7.62 13.60
N PRO A 524 4.75 6.45 14.18
CA PRO A 524 4.51 6.33 15.61
C PRO A 524 5.83 6.35 16.38
N GLY A 525 5.80 6.79 17.64
CA GLY A 525 7.00 7.01 18.45
C GLY A 525 7.83 5.74 18.76
N LYS A 526 7.25 4.54 18.62
CA LYS A 526 7.97 3.26 18.75
C LYS A 526 7.48 2.30 17.66
N VAL A 527 8.42 1.75 16.90
CA VAL A 527 8.16 0.73 15.88
C VAL A 527 9.09 -0.46 16.12
N LYS A 528 8.53 -1.67 16.12
CA LYS A 528 9.30 -2.92 16.29
C LYS A 528 9.53 -3.69 14.99
N GLU A 529 8.77 -3.38 13.95
CA GLU A 529 8.77 -4.10 12.67
C GLU A 529 9.14 -3.19 11.49
N ASN A 530 9.54 -3.81 10.38
CA ASN A 530 9.79 -3.08 9.14
C ASN A 530 8.44 -2.62 8.56
N PRO A 531 8.28 -1.35 8.18
CA PRO A 531 7.07 -0.91 7.47
C PRO A 531 6.97 -1.55 6.08
N LEU A 532 5.73 -1.79 5.64
CA LEU A 532 5.43 -2.00 4.22
C LEU A 532 5.12 -0.65 3.57
N TYR A 533 5.63 -0.40 2.38
CA TYR A 533 5.41 0.86 1.66
C TYR A 533 4.31 0.65 0.61
N LEU A 534 3.22 1.39 0.78
CA LEU A 534 2.14 1.49 -0.21
C LEU A 534 2.40 2.69 -1.10
N HIS A 535 2.66 2.40 -2.37
CA HIS A 535 2.88 3.36 -3.44
C HIS A 535 1.57 3.53 -4.20
N LEU A 536 0.91 4.69 -4.10
CA LEU A 536 -0.30 5.01 -4.88
C LEU A 536 0.06 6.00 -5.98
N ALA A 537 -0.13 5.60 -7.24
CA ALA A 537 0.10 6.46 -8.40
C ALA A 537 -1.23 7.06 -8.89
N LEU A 538 -1.19 8.29 -9.40
CA LEU A 538 -2.31 8.84 -10.16
C LEU A 538 -2.52 8.02 -11.45
N PRO A 539 -3.78 7.81 -11.91
CA PRO A 539 -4.00 7.18 -13.21
C PRO A 539 -3.29 7.93 -14.34
N LYS A 540 -3.00 7.23 -15.44
CA LYS A 540 -2.51 7.89 -16.67
C LYS A 540 -3.53 8.95 -17.11
N ASN A 541 -3.05 10.07 -17.65
CA ASN A 541 -3.88 11.19 -18.11
C ASN A 541 -4.67 11.90 -16.99
N SER A 542 -4.21 11.86 -15.74
CA SER A 542 -4.88 12.53 -14.63
C SER A 542 -4.83 14.04 -14.73
N SER A 543 -5.92 14.71 -14.35
CA SER A 543 -5.94 16.18 -14.26
C SER A 543 -5.20 16.69 -13.01
N PRO A 544 -4.63 17.93 -13.04
CA PRO A 544 -4.13 18.59 -11.84
C PRO A 544 -5.18 18.76 -10.73
N GLU A 545 -6.47 18.80 -11.11
CA GLU A 545 -7.58 18.86 -10.16
C GLU A 545 -7.69 17.58 -9.30
N LEU A 546 -7.45 16.40 -9.89
CA LEU A 546 -7.43 15.14 -9.15
C LEU A 546 -6.30 15.14 -8.12
N LEU A 547 -5.12 15.65 -8.48
CA LEU A 547 -3.99 15.80 -7.55
C LEU A 547 -4.36 16.72 -6.38
N ARG A 548 -5.01 17.86 -6.63
CA ARG A 548 -5.50 18.75 -5.56
C ARG A 548 -6.46 18.03 -4.61
N ILE A 549 -7.49 17.37 -5.15
CA ILE A 549 -8.49 16.65 -4.36
C ILE A 549 -7.83 15.53 -3.55
N TRP A 550 -6.87 14.82 -4.15
CA TRP A 550 -6.12 13.76 -3.48
C TRP A 550 -5.27 14.27 -2.32
N ARG A 551 -4.54 15.38 -2.52
CA ARG A 551 -3.80 16.07 -1.45
C ARG A 551 -4.71 16.44 -0.28
N GLU A 552 -5.84 17.08 -0.57
CA GLU A 552 -6.80 17.49 0.46
C GLU A 552 -7.41 16.28 1.19
N PHE A 553 -7.71 15.20 0.47
CA PHE A 553 -8.22 13.98 1.08
C PHE A 553 -7.21 13.37 2.05
N LEU A 554 -5.95 13.19 1.63
CA LEU A 554 -4.90 12.64 2.49
C LEU A 554 -4.57 13.54 3.70
N GLN A 555 -4.60 14.86 3.52
CA GLN A 555 -4.45 15.81 4.63
C GLN A 555 -5.57 15.67 5.66
N LYS A 556 -6.82 15.55 5.21
CA LYS A 556 -7.97 15.31 6.10
C LYS A 556 -7.85 13.98 6.83
N LEU A 557 -7.40 12.92 6.14
CA LEU A 557 -7.14 11.63 6.79
C LEU A 557 -6.06 11.76 7.85
N ALA A 558 -4.92 12.38 7.54
CA ALA A 558 -3.84 12.61 8.50
C ALA A 558 -4.32 13.39 9.74
N ALA A 559 -5.18 14.40 9.54
CA ALA A 559 -5.75 15.21 10.62
C ALA A 559 -6.73 14.44 11.54
N THR A 560 -7.13 13.22 11.17
CA THR A 560 -7.91 12.33 12.07
C THR A 560 -7.14 12.03 13.36
N ASN A 561 -5.81 12.04 13.31
CA ASN A 561 -4.95 11.92 14.49
C ASN A 561 -4.35 13.29 14.85
N ALA A 562 -5.03 14.02 15.73
CA ALA A 562 -4.64 15.38 16.14
C ALA A 562 -3.29 15.45 16.87
N ASP A 563 -2.90 14.39 17.58
CA ASP A 563 -1.64 14.31 18.32
C ASP A 563 -0.42 14.09 17.41
N GLY A 564 -0.64 13.88 16.11
CA GLY A 564 0.36 13.40 15.18
C GLY A 564 0.61 11.89 15.34
N GLY A 565 0.72 11.18 14.23
CA GLY A 565 0.96 9.74 14.22
C GLY A 565 0.12 9.01 13.18
N VAL A 566 -0.01 7.70 13.36
CA VAL A 566 -0.66 6.83 12.39
C VAL A 566 -2.18 6.92 12.47
N VAL A 567 -2.83 6.61 11.36
CA VAL A 567 -4.29 6.50 11.26
C VAL A 567 -4.60 5.08 10.83
N THR A 568 -5.48 4.39 11.54
CA THR A 568 -5.89 3.02 11.20
C THR A 568 -7.33 2.99 10.71
N VAL A 569 -7.81 1.81 10.34
CA VAL A 569 -9.21 1.56 10.01
C VAL A 569 -9.86 0.72 11.10
N ASN A 570 -11.13 0.98 11.39
CA ASN A 570 -11.94 0.14 12.27
C ASN A 570 -12.04 -1.28 11.70
N GLU A 571 -11.27 -2.22 12.26
CA GLU A 571 -11.16 -3.59 11.76
C GLU A 571 -12.50 -4.32 11.75
N LEU A 572 -13.34 -4.12 12.76
CA LEU A 572 -14.67 -4.75 12.84
C LEU A 572 -15.54 -4.34 11.65
N LYS A 573 -15.63 -3.03 11.40
CA LYS A 573 -16.38 -2.48 10.27
C LYS A 573 -15.78 -2.92 8.93
N LEU A 574 -14.45 -2.98 8.82
CA LEU A 574 -13.76 -3.43 7.61
C LEU A 574 -14.01 -4.90 7.27
N TYR A 575 -13.98 -5.80 8.25
CA TYR A 575 -14.07 -7.24 8.00
C TYR A 575 -15.52 -7.75 7.99
N LYS A 576 -16.41 -7.14 8.77
CA LYS A 576 -17.84 -7.49 8.80
C LYS A 576 -18.61 -6.81 7.67
N ASP A 577 -18.48 -5.49 7.58
CA ASP A 577 -19.33 -4.65 6.73
C ASP A 577 -18.61 -4.17 5.46
N ASN A 578 -17.30 -4.40 5.35
CA ASN A 578 -16.41 -3.87 4.29
C ASN A 578 -16.26 -2.35 4.34
N GLU A 579 -16.45 -1.74 5.51
CA GLU A 579 -16.46 -0.29 5.73
C GLU A 579 -15.06 0.24 6.06
N LEU A 580 -14.63 1.24 5.30
CA LEU A 580 -13.46 2.03 5.65
C LEU A 580 -13.89 3.18 6.56
N GLU A 581 -13.76 2.97 7.87
CA GLU A 581 -13.86 4.04 8.86
C GLU A 581 -12.47 4.29 9.46
N PHE A 582 -11.90 5.46 9.16
CA PHE A 582 -10.59 5.86 9.64
C PHE A 582 -10.66 6.33 11.08
N THR A 583 -9.71 5.88 11.90
CA THR A 583 -9.62 6.20 13.33
C THR A 583 -8.17 6.47 13.73
N ALA A 584 -7.97 7.34 14.72
CA ALA A 584 -6.63 7.61 15.23
C ALA A 584 -6.04 6.38 15.94
N ASN A 585 -4.75 6.13 15.75
CA ASN A 585 -4.04 5.07 16.46
C ASN A 585 -2.60 5.49 16.76
N LYS A 586 -2.04 5.00 17.86
CA LYS A 586 -0.68 5.39 18.31
C LYS A 586 0.42 4.47 17.80
N VAL A 587 0.08 3.31 17.25
CA VAL A 587 1.05 2.22 16.97
C VAL A 587 0.86 1.63 15.57
N VAL A 588 -0.39 1.37 15.16
CA VAL A 588 -0.69 0.66 13.90
C VAL A 588 -1.50 1.55 12.96
N GLY A 589 -1.22 1.47 11.66
CA GLY A 589 -1.95 2.17 10.61
C GLY A 589 -1.05 2.80 9.55
N PHE A 590 -1.66 3.70 8.78
CA PHE A 590 -1.04 4.53 7.76
C PHE A 590 -0.25 5.68 8.40
N ALA A 591 1.05 5.76 8.10
CA ALA A 591 1.86 6.94 8.39
C ALA A 591 1.71 7.95 7.24
N PHE A 592 0.62 8.71 7.23
CA PHE A 592 0.37 9.68 6.15
C PHE A 592 1.46 10.78 6.06
N PRO A 593 1.71 11.34 4.86
CA PRO A 593 2.65 12.44 4.70
C PRO A 593 2.21 13.68 5.49
N LYS A 594 3.14 14.35 6.18
CA LYS A 594 2.90 15.58 6.94
C LYS A 594 2.63 16.79 6.05
N ARG A 595 3.12 16.77 4.81
CA ARG A 595 3.04 17.90 3.87
C ARG A 595 2.40 17.47 2.55
N PRO A 596 1.54 18.33 1.94
CA PRO A 596 0.95 18.03 0.64
C PRO A 596 1.99 17.98 -0.50
N ASN A 597 3.14 18.65 -0.35
CA ASN A 597 4.22 18.62 -1.34
C ASN A 597 4.90 17.25 -1.48
N PHE A 598 4.66 16.32 -0.55
CA PHE A 598 5.09 14.91 -0.64
C PHE A 598 4.15 14.05 -1.49
N ILE A 599 3.06 14.64 -1.99
CA ILE A 599 2.05 13.98 -2.82
C ILE A 599 2.12 14.65 -4.20
N TYR A 600 2.54 13.91 -5.23
CA TYR A 600 2.57 14.40 -6.61
C TYR A 600 1.94 13.36 -7.54
N THR A 601 2.63 12.91 -8.58
CA THR A 601 2.18 11.83 -9.48
C THR A 601 2.07 10.49 -8.76
N ARG A 602 2.86 10.31 -7.70
CA ARG A 602 2.79 9.18 -6.77
C ARG A 602 2.87 9.69 -5.32
N VAL A 603 2.31 8.92 -4.39
CA VAL A 603 2.50 9.08 -2.95
C VAL A 603 2.96 7.75 -2.36
N VAL A 604 3.91 7.82 -1.44
CA VAL A 604 4.39 6.67 -0.67
C VAL A 604 3.90 6.78 0.77
N ILE A 605 3.20 5.75 1.23
CA ILE A 605 2.57 5.69 2.55
C ILE A 605 3.10 4.46 3.28
N PRO A 606 3.92 4.62 4.32
CA PRO A 606 4.32 3.52 5.19
C PRO A 606 3.13 2.95 5.97
N LEU A 607 3.04 1.63 6.03
CA LEU A 607 2.02 0.85 6.73
C LEU A 607 2.66 0.06 7.87
N LEU A 608 2.06 0.18 9.05
CA LEU A 608 2.55 -0.40 10.29
C LEU A 608 1.43 -1.20 10.98
N TRP A 609 1.73 -2.38 11.46
CA TRP A 609 0.83 -3.39 12.02
C TRP A 609 1.25 -3.92 13.41
N GLY A 610 2.29 -3.36 14.01
CA GLY A 610 2.66 -3.59 15.41
C GLY A 610 3.46 -4.88 15.60
N ASP A 611 2.90 -5.83 16.35
CA ASP A 611 3.51 -7.15 16.61
C ASP A 611 3.04 -8.23 15.60
N ALA A 612 2.45 -7.82 14.47
CA ALA A 612 2.01 -8.72 13.41
C ALA A 612 3.20 -9.39 12.70
N ASN A 613 3.03 -10.63 12.24
CA ASN A 613 4.03 -11.25 11.37
C ASN A 613 3.96 -10.67 9.94
N SER A 614 5.02 -10.85 9.16
CA SER A 614 5.14 -10.28 7.80
C SER A 614 4.00 -10.70 6.85
N SER A 615 3.54 -11.95 6.95
CA SER A 615 2.45 -12.46 6.13
C SER A 615 1.12 -11.80 6.47
N MET A 616 0.87 -11.55 7.76
CA MET A 616 -0.34 -10.88 8.21
C MET A 616 -0.31 -9.39 7.89
N ALA A 617 0.83 -8.73 8.12
CA ALA A 617 1.06 -7.35 7.68
C ALA A 617 0.80 -7.19 6.17
N LEU A 618 1.25 -8.15 5.35
CA LEU A 618 1.00 -8.17 3.91
C LEU A 618 -0.51 -8.28 3.59
N LEU A 619 -1.22 -9.24 4.20
CA LEU A 619 -2.65 -9.45 3.95
C LEU A 619 -3.49 -8.23 4.34
N LYS A 620 -3.23 -7.63 5.50
CA LYS A 620 -3.90 -6.41 5.96
C LYS A 620 -3.59 -5.22 5.06
N SER A 621 -2.32 -5.04 4.70
CA SER A 621 -1.87 -3.97 3.81
C SER A 621 -2.50 -4.07 2.43
N LEU A 622 -2.48 -5.26 1.83
CA LEU A 622 -3.03 -5.49 0.50
C LEU A 622 -4.55 -5.31 0.49
N ARG A 623 -5.23 -5.83 1.51
CA ARG A 623 -6.67 -5.62 1.71
C ARG A 623 -7.03 -4.14 1.65
N LEU A 624 -6.31 -3.31 2.40
CA LEU A 624 -6.56 -1.87 2.44
C LEU A 624 -6.14 -1.16 1.15
N ALA A 625 -5.01 -1.54 0.57
CA ALA A 625 -4.53 -1.00 -0.69
C ALA A 625 -5.57 -1.20 -1.81
N LEU A 626 -6.15 -2.41 -1.91
CA LEU A 626 -7.18 -2.71 -2.89
C LEU A 626 -8.49 -1.94 -2.64
N GLU A 627 -8.94 -1.82 -1.39
CA GLU A 627 -10.14 -1.03 -1.06
C GLU A 627 -9.99 0.46 -1.44
N LEU A 628 -8.80 1.04 -1.23
CA LEU A 628 -8.49 2.43 -1.64
C LEU A 628 -8.36 2.55 -3.17
N SER A 629 -7.61 1.64 -3.78
CA SER A 629 -7.23 1.69 -5.20
C SER A 629 -8.41 1.42 -6.14
N LEU A 630 -9.34 0.55 -5.74
CA LEU A 630 -10.54 0.20 -6.50
C LEU A 630 -11.72 1.15 -6.23
N SER A 631 -11.54 2.22 -5.45
CA SER A 631 -12.55 3.26 -5.30
C SER A 631 -12.83 3.95 -6.64
N LEU A 632 -14.10 4.07 -7.00
CA LEU A 632 -14.52 4.68 -8.27
C LEU A 632 -14.25 6.19 -8.37
N GLU A 633 -14.03 6.85 -7.23
CA GLU A 633 -13.76 8.29 -7.20
C GLU A 633 -12.31 8.62 -7.56
N PHE A 634 -11.38 7.68 -7.31
CA PHE A 634 -9.95 7.87 -7.48
C PHE A 634 -9.31 6.87 -8.47
N GLY A 635 -9.49 5.56 -8.26
CA GLY A 635 -9.02 4.52 -9.19
C GLY A 635 -7.50 4.39 -9.31
N PHE A 636 -6.73 4.54 -8.23
CA PHE A 636 -5.28 4.59 -8.24
C PHE A 636 -4.62 3.23 -8.51
N PRO A 637 -3.69 3.13 -9.48
CA PRO A 637 -2.73 2.03 -9.50
C PRO A 637 -1.85 2.03 -8.25
N PHE A 638 -1.41 0.85 -7.81
CA PHE A 638 -0.56 0.76 -6.62
C PHE A 638 0.59 -0.25 -6.70
N THR A 639 1.65 -0.01 -5.93
CA THR A 639 2.67 -1.00 -5.63
C THR A 639 2.79 -1.17 -4.13
N LEU A 640 2.77 -2.41 -3.64
CA LEU A 640 3.01 -2.74 -2.24
C LEU A 640 4.35 -3.47 -2.13
N SER A 641 5.32 -2.84 -1.48
CA SER A 641 6.69 -3.37 -1.38
C SER A 641 7.27 -3.18 0.02
N GLY A 642 8.27 -3.99 0.37
CA GLY A 642 9.14 -3.72 1.53
C GLY A 642 10.19 -2.63 1.26
N ASN A 643 10.28 -2.13 0.03
CA ASN A 643 11.24 -1.11 -0.39
C ASN A 643 10.57 0.24 -0.67
N LEU A 644 11.34 1.31 -0.45
CA LEU A 644 10.96 2.69 -0.76
C LEU A 644 11.01 2.98 -2.26
N GLU A 645 11.90 2.32 -3.00
CA GLU A 645 12.05 2.51 -4.44
C GLU A 645 11.26 1.45 -5.18
N VAL A 646 10.56 1.88 -6.24
CA VAL A 646 9.73 1.01 -7.08
C VAL A 646 9.92 1.35 -8.55
N GLU A 647 9.91 0.33 -9.40
CA GLU A 647 9.96 0.52 -10.84
C GLU A 647 8.73 1.28 -11.34
N LEU A 648 8.97 2.22 -12.26
CA LEU A 648 7.93 2.95 -13.00
C LEU A 648 7.37 2.06 -14.13
N SER A 649 6.83 0.88 -13.79
CA SER A 649 6.17 0.04 -14.78
C SER A 649 4.77 0.55 -15.08
N GLU A 650 4.44 0.56 -16.37
CA GLU A 650 3.19 1.10 -16.91
C GLU A 650 2.11 0.03 -17.20
N ASP A 651 2.45 -1.25 -17.00
CA ASP A 651 1.70 -2.38 -17.57
C ASP A 651 0.73 -3.03 -16.56
N SER A 652 0.98 -2.89 -15.26
CA SER A 652 0.12 -3.47 -14.20
C SER A 652 -0.71 -2.41 -13.47
N PHE A 653 -1.96 -2.78 -13.10
CA PHE A 653 -2.78 -1.93 -12.24
C PHE A 653 -2.28 -1.98 -10.79
N ALA A 654 -1.88 -3.17 -10.34
CA ALA A 654 -1.27 -3.32 -9.04
C ALA A 654 -0.14 -4.34 -9.01
N ARG A 655 0.89 -4.06 -8.19
CA ARG A 655 2.04 -4.93 -7.97
C ARG A 655 2.24 -5.15 -6.47
N VAL A 656 2.47 -6.38 -6.07
CA VAL A 656 2.72 -6.79 -4.68
C VAL A 656 3.99 -7.61 -4.67
N GLU A 657 5.00 -7.13 -3.95
CA GLU A 657 6.30 -7.76 -3.86
C GLU A 657 6.43 -8.59 -2.59
N GLY A 658 7.19 -9.68 -2.67
CA GLY A 658 7.50 -10.51 -1.50
C GLY A 658 6.34 -11.39 -1.01
N ILE A 659 5.42 -11.80 -1.89
CA ILE A 659 4.36 -12.75 -1.54
C ILE A 659 4.97 -14.12 -1.15
N PRO A 660 4.75 -14.60 0.08
CA PRO A 660 5.18 -15.94 0.49
C PRO A 660 4.48 -17.03 -0.34
N ALA A 661 5.18 -18.13 -0.64
CA ALA A 661 4.63 -19.25 -1.40
C ALA A 661 3.31 -19.80 -0.81
N SER A 662 3.16 -19.77 0.52
CA SER A 662 1.95 -20.20 1.22
C SER A 662 0.71 -19.33 0.96
N LEU A 663 0.88 -18.12 0.41
CA LEU A 663 -0.20 -17.20 0.10
C LEU A 663 -0.45 -17.05 -1.41
N GLN A 664 0.38 -17.66 -2.26
CA GLN A 664 0.26 -17.52 -3.72
C GLN A 664 -1.06 -18.05 -4.27
N SER A 665 -1.65 -19.11 -3.71
CA SER A 665 -2.96 -19.60 -4.16
C SER A 665 -4.08 -18.59 -3.92
N LEU A 666 -3.99 -17.81 -2.84
CA LEU A 666 -4.93 -16.74 -2.54
C LEU A 666 -4.65 -15.48 -3.37
N LEU A 667 -3.38 -15.08 -3.43
CA LEU A 667 -2.91 -13.77 -3.90
C LEU A 667 -2.31 -13.77 -5.30
N THR A 668 -2.25 -14.93 -5.97
CA THR A 668 -1.60 -15.16 -7.28
C THR A 668 -0.13 -14.71 -7.31
N THR A 669 0.37 -14.26 -8.47
CA THR A 669 1.77 -13.88 -8.72
C THR A 669 2.14 -12.54 -8.10
N GLY A 670 1.16 -11.78 -7.60
CA GLY A 670 1.36 -10.41 -7.11
C GLY A 670 1.47 -9.37 -8.21
N GLN A 671 1.37 -9.74 -9.48
CA GLN A 671 1.15 -8.79 -10.56
C GLN A 671 -0.32 -8.85 -10.93
N TYR A 672 -1.10 -7.91 -10.39
CA TYR A 672 -2.48 -7.71 -10.77
C TYR A 672 -2.45 -6.81 -11.99
N ASN A 673 -2.14 -7.47 -13.09
CA ASN A 673 -2.26 -6.89 -14.39
C ASN A 673 -3.70 -6.46 -14.59
N ARG A 674 -3.89 -5.61 -15.58
CA ARG A 674 -5.18 -5.59 -16.23
C ARG A 674 -5.37 -6.87 -17.07
N SER A 675 -4.93 -8.07 -16.68
CA SER A 675 -5.09 -9.29 -17.47
C SER A 675 -4.59 -10.55 -16.76
N ASP A 676 -5.47 -11.53 -16.62
CA ASP A 676 -5.20 -12.96 -16.80
C ASP A 676 -6.50 -13.64 -17.31
N ALA A 677 -6.62 -13.75 -18.63
CA ALA A 677 -7.34 -14.88 -19.23
C ALA A 677 -6.29 -15.95 -19.54
N ASP A 678 -6.54 -17.14 -19.00
CA ASP A 678 -5.67 -18.29 -18.93
C ASP A 678 -4.84 -18.60 -20.20
N GLN A 679 -3.62 -19.08 -19.97
CA GLN A 679 -2.45 -19.17 -20.85
C GLN A 679 -2.56 -20.12 -22.07
N SER A 680 -3.75 -20.51 -22.55
CA SER A 680 -3.86 -21.55 -23.59
C SER A 680 -4.18 -21.10 -25.01
N LEU A 681 -4.50 -19.82 -25.29
CA LEU A 681 -4.85 -19.41 -26.65
C LEU A 681 -4.22 -18.07 -27.06
N LEU A 682 -3.12 -18.18 -27.81
CA LEU A 682 -2.58 -17.14 -28.68
C LEU A 682 -3.64 -16.71 -29.69
N THR A 683 -4.34 -15.59 -29.44
CA THR A 683 -4.80 -14.58 -30.41
C THR A 683 -5.79 -13.64 -29.71
N THR A 684 -5.59 -12.32 -29.88
CA THR A 684 -6.40 -11.20 -29.36
C THR A 684 -6.05 -10.72 -27.93
N GLY A 685 -5.20 -9.68 -27.85
CA GLY A 685 -4.87 -8.99 -26.61
C GLY A 685 -6.02 -8.11 -26.11
N GLN A 686 -6.45 -8.32 -24.87
CA GLN A 686 -7.48 -7.54 -24.20
C GLN A 686 -7.17 -7.38 -22.70
N TYR A 687 -7.49 -6.21 -22.15
CA TYR A 687 -7.05 -5.69 -20.84
C TYR A 687 -8.30 -5.47 -19.93
N ASN A 688 -8.33 -5.99 -18.69
CA ASN A 688 -9.45 -5.93 -17.74
C ASN A 688 -9.04 -5.74 -16.25
N ARG A 689 -9.83 -5.00 -15.46
CA ARG A 689 -9.64 -4.69 -14.02
C ARG A 689 -9.96 -5.86 -13.06
N SER A 690 -10.32 -7.02 -13.61
CA SER A 690 -10.95 -8.16 -12.92
C SER A 690 -10.10 -8.77 -11.82
N ASP A 691 -8.79 -8.91 -12.04
CA ASP A 691 -7.95 -9.71 -11.14
C ASP A 691 -7.84 -9.04 -9.76
N ALA A 692 -7.64 -7.72 -9.73
CA ALA A 692 -7.62 -6.96 -8.49
C ALA A 692 -8.98 -7.03 -7.75
N GLU A 693 -10.10 -7.00 -8.48
CA GLU A 693 -11.44 -7.12 -7.91
C GLU A 693 -11.69 -8.53 -7.35
N ASP A 694 -11.22 -9.56 -8.03
CA ASP A 694 -11.30 -10.95 -7.59
C ASP A 694 -10.44 -11.21 -6.35
N ILE A 695 -9.21 -10.69 -6.32
CA ILE A 695 -8.34 -10.76 -5.13
C ILE A 695 -8.99 -10.01 -3.96
N LEU A 696 -9.56 -8.82 -4.21
CA LEU A 696 -10.32 -8.10 -3.20
C LEU A 696 -11.49 -8.94 -2.69
N LYS A 697 -12.26 -9.57 -3.58
CA LYS A 697 -13.39 -10.45 -3.26
C LYS A 697 -12.94 -11.63 -2.40
N ARG A 698 -11.84 -12.30 -2.75
CA ARG A 698 -11.26 -13.40 -1.96
C ARG A 698 -10.89 -12.93 -0.55
N LEU A 699 -10.22 -11.78 -0.43
CA LEU A 699 -9.85 -11.20 0.87
C LEU A 699 -11.08 -10.79 1.69
N ARG A 700 -12.16 -10.27 1.06
CA ARG A 700 -13.47 -10.03 1.72
C ARG A 700 -14.05 -11.31 2.30
N CYS A 701 -14.04 -12.39 1.51
CA CYS A 701 -14.58 -13.67 1.96
C CYS A 701 -13.81 -14.22 3.15
N ILE A 702 -12.47 -14.26 3.09
CA ILE A 702 -11.65 -14.74 4.22
C ILE A 702 -11.86 -13.88 5.47
N GLY A 703 -11.95 -12.56 5.31
CA GLY A 703 -12.26 -11.63 6.40
C GLY A 703 -13.59 -11.94 7.10
N LYS A 704 -14.66 -12.09 6.32
CA LYS A 704 -15.98 -12.48 6.83
C LYS A 704 -15.94 -13.83 7.54
N LEU A 705 -15.27 -14.81 6.93
CA LEU A 705 -15.10 -16.15 7.52
C LEU A 705 -14.38 -16.09 8.87
N ALA A 706 -13.27 -15.37 8.97
CA ALA A 706 -12.50 -15.23 10.21
C ALA A 706 -13.36 -14.58 11.31
N THR A 707 -14.03 -13.47 11.02
CA THR A 707 -14.90 -12.79 12.01
C THR A 707 -16.16 -13.58 12.38
N ALA A 708 -16.60 -14.52 11.55
CA ALA A 708 -17.75 -15.37 11.85
C ALA A 708 -17.42 -16.48 12.85
N VAL A 709 -16.17 -16.97 12.88
CA VAL A 709 -15.78 -18.14 13.68
C VAL A 709 -14.79 -17.84 14.80
N SER A 710 -14.23 -16.63 14.86
CA SER A 710 -13.21 -16.25 15.84
C SER A 710 -13.53 -14.94 16.55
N THR A 711 -13.05 -14.83 17.78
CA THR A 711 -13.05 -13.57 18.54
C THR A 711 -12.07 -12.57 17.94
N ILE A 712 -12.32 -11.26 18.16
CA ILE A 712 -11.49 -10.16 17.61
C ILE A 712 -10.00 -10.35 17.93
N GLN A 713 -9.67 -10.80 19.14
CA GLN A 713 -8.28 -10.99 19.59
C GLN A 713 -7.55 -12.10 18.82
N LYS A 714 -8.27 -13.08 18.27
CA LYS A 714 -7.71 -14.23 17.54
C LYS A 714 -8.04 -14.17 16.05
N ALA A 715 -8.66 -13.10 15.59
CA ALA A 715 -9.09 -12.94 14.20
C ALA A 715 -7.89 -12.98 13.24
N ASP A 716 -6.75 -12.39 13.64
CA ASP A 716 -5.52 -12.41 12.83
C ASP A 716 -4.96 -13.83 12.66
N ASP A 717 -4.93 -14.63 13.72
CA ASP A 717 -4.50 -16.04 13.66
C ASP A 717 -5.44 -16.86 12.76
N CYS A 718 -6.75 -16.63 12.89
CA CYS A 718 -7.76 -17.30 12.06
C CYS A 718 -7.63 -16.90 10.59
N LEU A 719 -7.45 -15.60 10.32
CA LEU A 719 -7.24 -15.05 8.98
C LEU A 719 -5.98 -15.66 8.34
N TYR A 720 -4.89 -15.75 9.09
CA TYR A 720 -3.65 -16.38 8.61
C TYR A 720 -3.84 -17.86 8.27
N ASP A 721 -4.48 -18.62 9.15
CA ASP A 721 -4.74 -20.04 8.94
C ASP A 721 -5.64 -20.29 7.73
N LEU A 722 -6.68 -19.48 7.54
CA LEU A 722 -7.57 -19.54 6.37
C LEU A 722 -6.82 -19.18 5.09
N ALA A 723 -6.02 -18.12 5.11
CA ALA A 723 -5.23 -17.70 3.96
C ALA A 723 -4.25 -18.78 3.52
N ARG A 724 -3.57 -19.44 4.46
CA ARG A 724 -2.67 -20.58 4.18
C ARG A 724 -3.43 -21.81 3.68
N ALA A 725 -4.65 -22.05 4.16
CA ALA A 725 -5.43 -23.20 3.73
C ALA A 725 -5.84 -23.15 2.24
N THR A 726 -5.79 -21.98 1.60
CA THR A 726 -6.11 -21.83 0.17
C THR A 726 -5.18 -22.60 -0.76
N THR A 727 -3.98 -23.01 -0.31
CA THR A 727 -3.12 -23.92 -1.10
C THR A 727 -3.76 -25.28 -1.34
N GLN A 728 -4.70 -25.67 -0.47
CA GLN A 728 -5.53 -26.85 -0.57
C GLN A 728 -6.96 -26.41 -0.26
N SER A 729 -7.62 -25.71 -1.18
CA SER A 729 -8.91 -25.04 -0.97
C SER A 729 -9.95 -25.85 -0.17
N PHE A 730 -10.04 -27.16 -0.36
CA PHE A 730 -10.97 -28.03 0.40
C PHE A 730 -10.68 -28.09 1.92
N ARG A 731 -9.43 -27.82 2.34
CA ARG A 731 -9.01 -27.72 3.74
C ARG A 731 -9.66 -26.55 4.48
N LEU A 732 -10.25 -25.57 3.78
CA LEU A 732 -10.99 -24.47 4.39
C LEU A 732 -12.11 -24.98 5.31
N TYR A 733 -12.82 -26.04 4.92
CA TYR A 733 -13.85 -26.66 5.78
C TYR A 733 -13.28 -27.12 7.12
N TYR A 734 -12.12 -27.79 7.10
CA TYR A 734 -11.47 -28.26 8.32
C TYR A 734 -10.98 -27.11 9.21
N VAL A 735 -10.36 -26.09 8.63
CA VAL A 735 -9.87 -24.93 9.40
C VAL A 735 -11.03 -24.20 10.07
N LEU A 736 -12.14 -23.97 9.35
CA LEU A 736 -13.35 -23.35 9.92
C LEU A 736 -13.94 -24.18 11.05
N LEU A 737 -14.11 -25.49 10.85
CA LEU A 737 -14.62 -26.37 11.90
C LEU A 737 -13.71 -26.38 13.12
N ARG A 738 -12.39 -26.46 12.94
CA ARG A 738 -11.41 -26.43 14.03
C ARG A 738 -11.50 -25.13 14.84
N TRP A 739 -11.68 -23.99 14.17
CA TRP A 739 -11.85 -22.70 14.85
C TRP A 739 -13.17 -22.59 15.61
N ILE A 740 -14.28 -23.04 15.02
CA ILE A 740 -15.57 -23.13 15.71
C ILE A 740 -15.44 -23.94 17.01
N LEU A 741 -14.80 -25.11 16.94
CA LEU A 741 -14.61 -26.00 18.10
C LEU A 741 -13.64 -25.44 19.14
N ARG A 742 -12.74 -24.55 18.74
CA ARG A 742 -11.78 -23.90 19.65
C ARG A 742 -12.42 -22.75 20.41
N GLU A 743 -13.35 -22.04 19.78
CA GLU A 743 -13.97 -20.83 20.35
C GLU A 743 -15.34 -21.10 21.01
N GLN A 744 -15.98 -22.24 20.72
CA GLN A 744 -17.31 -22.59 21.25
C GLN A 744 -17.29 -23.95 21.96
N ASP A 745 -17.60 -23.96 23.26
CA ASP A 745 -17.70 -25.19 24.06
C ASP A 745 -18.89 -26.08 23.61
N ASP A 746 -20.02 -25.47 23.25
CA ASP A 746 -21.17 -26.14 22.61
C ASP A 746 -21.49 -25.50 21.25
N PRO A 747 -20.89 -25.98 20.15
CA PRO A 747 -20.93 -25.31 18.86
C PRO A 747 -22.29 -25.46 18.16
N ASN A 748 -22.96 -24.34 17.88
CA ASN A 748 -24.17 -24.33 17.06
C ASN A 748 -23.81 -24.32 15.56
N LEU A 749 -23.64 -25.52 14.99
CA LEU A 749 -23.30 -25.70 13.59
C LEU A 749 -24.34 -25.09 12.63
N GLU A 750 -25.63 -25.06 12.99
CA GLU A 750 -26.67 -24.43 12.17
C GLU A 750 -26.45 -22.92 12.05
N TYR A 751 -26.23 -22.26 13.17
CA TYR A 751 -25.97 -20.82 13.23
C TYR A 751 -24.67 -20.47 12.50
N ASN A 752 -23.58 -21.18 12.80
CA ASN A 752 -22.28 -20.94 12.17
C ASN A 752 -22.34 -21.18 10.66
N TRP A 753 -23.02 -22.23 10.19
CA TRP A 753 -23.18 -22.52 8.77
C TRP A 753 -23.87 -21.37 8.02
N LYS A 754 -24.94 -20.80 8.60
CA LYS A 754 -25.64 -19.64 8.01
C LYS A 754 -24.72 -18.43 7.78
N GLN A 755 -23.72 -18.24 8.63
CA GLN A 755 -22.77 -17.13 8.50
C GLN A 755 -21.63 -17.42 7.51
N ILE A 756 -21.15 -18.67 7.44
CA ILE A 756 -19.97 -19.03 6.64
C ILE A 756 -20.29 -19.50 5.22
N LYS A 757 -21.50 -20.03 4.96
CA LYS A 757 -21.87 -20.68 3.69
C LYS A 757 -21.58 -19.79 2.47
N GLU A 758 -22.18 -18.60 2.43
CA GLU A 758 -22.07 -17.70 1.28
C GLU A 758 -20.63 -17.21 1.03
N PRO A 759 -19.90 -16.69 2.05
CA PRO A 759 -18.49 -16.33 1.88
C PRO A 759 -17.60 -17.50 1.45
N LEU A 760 -17.82 -18.70 2.00
CA LEU A 760 -17.03 -19.89 1.69
C LEU A 760 -17.27 -20.36 0.25
N ASN A 761 -18.53 -20.48 -0.18
CA ASN A 761 -18.86 -20.88 -1.55
C ASN A 761 -18.28 -19.90 -2.56
N THR A 762 -18.45 -18.60 -2.32
CA THR A 762 -17.89 -17.54 -3.18
C THR A 762 -16.37 -17.62 -3.28
N LEU A 763 -15.70 -17.94 -2.17
CA LEU A 763 -14.24 -18.10 -2.14
C LEU A 763 -13.81 -19.36 -2.90
N LEU A 764 -14.48 -20.49 -2.68
CA LEU A 764 -14.19 -21.75 -3.36
C LEU A 764 -14.41 -21.65 -4.88
N GLU A 765 -15.51 -21.04 -5.33
CA GLU A 765 -15.76 -20.79 -6.76
C GLU A 765 -14.64 -19.96 -7.41
N SER A 766 -14.10 -18.98 -6.69
CA SER A 766 -13.00 -18.15 -7.18
C SER A 766 -11.65 -18.87 -7.18
N LEU A 767 -11.41 -19.77 -6.23
CA LEU A 767 -10.15 -20.54 -6.13
C LEU A 767 -10.15 -21.80 -7.00
N MET A 768 -11.33 -22.33 -7.33
CA MET A 768 -11.54 -23.63 -7.99
C MET A 768 -12.64 -23.55 -9.10
N PRO A 769 -12.55 -22.62 -10.07
CA PRO A 769 -13.63 -22.37 -11.04
C PRO A 769 -13.96 -23.58 -11.93
N ASN A 770 -12.96 -24.42 -12.22
CA ASN A 770 -13.09 -25.61 -13.07
C ASN A 770 -13.08 -26.93 -12.27
N GLU A 771 -12.92 -26.87 -10.95
CA GLU A 771 -12.83 -28.05 -10.08
C GLU A 771 -14.13 -28.26 -9.28
N ASN A 772 -15.27 -28.28 -9.98
CA ASN A 772 -16.46 -28.97 -9.48
C ASN A 772 -16.23 -30.49 -9.54
N THR A 773 -15.31 -30.92 -8.69
CA THR A 773 -14.81 -32.28 -8.57
C THR A 773 -15.93 -33.21 -8.17
N LEU A 774 -15.95 -34.41 -8.76
CA LEU A 774 -16.77 -35.56 -8.35
C LEU A 774 -16.77 -35.76 -6.82
N LEU A 775 -15.68 -35.38 -6.14
CA LEU A 775 -15.57 -35.33 -4.69
C LEU A 775 -16.68 -34.52 -4.01
N THR A 776 -16.90 -33.27 -4.44
CA THR A 776 -17.92 -32.40 -3.84
C THR A 776 -19.32 -32.93 -4.13
N GLN A 777 -19.54 -33.46 -5.34
CA GLN A 777 -20.81 -34.07 -5.73
C GLN A 777 -21.15 -35.27 -4.84
N TYR A 778 -20.23 -36.24 -4.73
CA TYR A 778 -20.47 -37.45 -3.93
C TYR A 778 -20.60 -37.14 -2.43
N LEU A 779 -19.85 -36.18 -1.90
CA LEU A 779 -20.01 -35.77 -0.50
C LEU A 779 -21.35 -35.09 -0.24
N LYS A 780 -21.82 -34.21 -1.13
CA LYS A 780 -23.15 -33.59 -1.01
C LYS A 780 -24.27 -34.61 -1.13
N GLU A 781 -24.14 -35.57 -2.06
CA GLU A 781 -25.11 -36.65 -2.24
C GLU A 781 -25.16 -37.55 -1.01
N ALA A 782 -24.00 -37.98 -0.49
CA ALA A 782 -23.92 -38.77 0.73
C ALA A 782 -24.51 -38.01 1.94
N ALA A 783 -24.20 -36.73 2.09
CA ALA A 783 -24.75 -35.88 3.14
C ALA A 783 -26.28 -35.72 3.03
N LYS A 784 -26.80 -35.56 1.81
CA LYS A 784 -28.24 -35.47 1.55
C LYS A 784 -28.97 -36.76 1.93
N ILE A 785 -28.48 -37.91 1.48
CA ILE A 785 -29.04 -39.22 1.86
C ILE A 785 -29.01 -39.38 3.38
N ALA A 786 -27.90 -39.03 4.03
CA ALA A 786 -27.77 -39.13 5.48
C ALA A 786 -28.73 -38.18 6.24
N ALA A 787 -29.00 -36.98 5.72
CA ALA A 787 -29.94 -36.04 6.32
C ALA A 787 -31.39 -36.53 6.16
N GLU A 788 -31.81 -36.89 4.94
CA GLU A 788 -33.16 -37.40 4.62
C GLU A 788 -33.48 -38.69 5.38
N ALA A 789 -32.52 -39.61 5.40
CA ALA A 789 -32.66 -40.87 6.10
C ALA A 789 -32.28 -40.77 7.58
N HIS A 790 -32.01 -39.60 8.15
CA HIS A 790 -31.58 -39.42 9.55
C HIS A 790 -30.49 -40.43 9.99
N LEU A 791 -29.49 -40.67 9.13
CA LEU A 791 -28.37 -41.55 9.41
C LEU A 791 -27.39 -40.82 10.34
N LYS A 792 -27.57 -41.03 11.64
CA LYS A 792 -26.75 -40.46 12.70
C LYS A 792 -26.82 -41.32 13.96
N GLY A 793 -25.88 -41.10 14.88
CA GLY A 793 -25.87 -41.67 16.23
C GLY A 793 -27.04 -41.20 17.12
N SER A 794 -26.90 -41.40 18.42
CA SER A 794 -27.97 -41.18 19.40
C SER A 794 -28.34 -39.71 19.65
N SER A 795 -27.52 -38.75 19.20
CA SER A 795 -27.75 -37.32 19.45
C SER A 795 -27.66 -36.47 18.18
N PHE A 796 -27.85 -35.16 18.30
CA PHE A 796 -27.52 -34.18 17.25
C PHE A 796 -26.12 -33.58 17.43
N LYS A 797 -25.33 -34.09 18.39
CA LYS A 797 -23.94 -33.64 18.56
C LYS A 797 -23.11 -34.06 17.36
N ARG A 798 -22.08 -33.27 17.05
CA ARG A 798 -21.12 -33.49 15.96
C ARG A 798 -20.66 -34.94 15.83
N THR A 799 -20.26 -35.57 16.94
CA THR A 799 -19.75 -36.95 16.94
C THR A 799 -20.81 -37.96 16.49
N SER A 800 -22.08 -37.73 16.82
CA SER A 800 -23.19 -38.55 16.32
C SER A 800 -23.51 -38.29 14.85
N LEU A 801 -23.35 -37.05 14.37
CA LEU A 801 -23.55 -36.71 12.96
C LEU A 801 -22.45 -37.28 12.07
N ALA A 802 -21.19 -37.26 12.53
CA ALA A 802 -20.05 -37.80 11.80
C ALA A 802 -19.92 -39.33 11.90
N GLU A 803 -20.66 -40.00 12.79
CA GLU A 803 -20.59 -41.46 13.04
C GLU A 803 -20.63 -42.32 11.75
N PRO A 804 -21.57 -42.13 10.79
CA PRO A 804 -21.61 -42.95 9.57
C PRO A 804 -20.39 -42.74 8.67
N PHE A 805 -19.88 -41.50 8.59
CA PHE A 805 -18.67 -41.18 7.82
C PHE A 805 -17.40 -41.70 8.51
N THR A 806 -17.35 -41.64 9.84
CA THR A 806 -16.25 -42.17 10.66
C THR A 806 -16.17 -43.70 10.53
N ALA A 807 -17.32 -44.38 10.50
CA ALA A 807 -17.38 -45.82 10.27
C ALA A 807 -16.80 -46.22 8.90
N PHE A 808 -17.08 -45.42 7.86
CA PHE A 808 -16.49 -45.60 6.53
C PHE A 808 -14.96 -45.43 6.55
N THR A 809 -14.44 -44.33 7.10
CA THR A 809 -12.98 -44.11 7.15
C THR A 809 -12.25 -45.16 8.00
N ALA A 810 -12.88 -45.64 9.08
CA ALA A 810 -12.37 -46.75 9.89
C ALA A 810 -12.34 -48.07 9.10
N ALA A 811 -13.38 -48.35 8.29
CA ALA A 811 -13.41 -49.52 7.43
C ALA A 811 -12.28 -49.49 6.38
N VAL A 812 -12.07 -48.35 5.71
CA VAL A 812 -10.98 -48.13 4.76
C VAL A 812 -9.61 -48.33 5.42
N ARG A 813 -9.40 -47.80 6.63
CA ARG A 813 -8.15 -47.99 7.39
C ARG A 813 -7.87 -49.46 7.72
N SER A 814 -8.93 -50.23 7.99
CA SER A 814 -8.82 -51.66 8.30
C SER A 814 -8.83 -52.57 7.06
N HIS A 815 -8.96 -51.99 5.86
CA HIS A 815 -9.04 -52.75 4.62
C HIS A 815 -7.70 -53.40 4.30
N LYS A 816 -7.75 -54.69 3.96
CA LYS A 816 -6.57 -55.45 3.56
C LYS A 816 -6.62 -55.69 2.06
N SER A 817 -5.48 -55.59 1.38
CA SER A 817 -5.37 -55.64 -0.09
C SER A 817 -5.92 -56.91 -0.75
N TYR A 818 -6.07 -58.01 0.01
CA TYR A 818 -6.64 -59.26 -0.49
C TYR A 818 -8.18 -59.34 -0.37
N MET A 819 -8.82 -58.40 0.35
CA MET A 819 -10.28 -58.36 0.46
C MET A 819 -10.87 -57.51 -0.64
N ASP A 820 -11.97 -57.96 -1.22
CA ASP A 820 -12.70 -57.19 -2.22
C ASP A 820 -13.44 -55.99 -1.57
N LEU A 821 -13.62 -54.91 -2.34
CA LEU A 821 -14.37 -53.73 -1.94
C LEU A 821 -15.86 -54.07 -1.75
N ASP A 822 -16.41 -54.96 -2.56
CA ASP A 822 -17.77 -55.48 -2.40
C ASP A 822 -17.99 -56.03 -0.99
N PHE A 823 -17.04 -56.86 -0.53
CA PHE A 823 -17.08 -57.44 0.80
C PHE A 823 -16.98 -56.38 1.90
N MET A 824 -16.07 -55.41 1.77
CA MET A 824 -15.90 -54.34 2.75
C MET A 824 -17.16 -53.49 2.90
N PHE A 825 -17.74 -53.02 1.80
CA PHE A 825 -18.92 -52.14 1.83
C PHE A 825 -20.19 -52.88 2.26
N ALA A 826 -20.36 -54.15 1.88
CA ALA A 826 -21.47 -54.98 2.38
C ALA A 826 -21.37 -55.17 3.91
N ALA A 827 -20.17 -55.48 4.42
CA ALA A 827 -19.93 -55.62 5.86
C ALA A 827 -20.15 -54.30 6.61
N LEU A 828 -19.74 -53.16 6.03
CA LEU A 828 -19.94 -51.83 6.59
C LEU A 828 -21.43 -51.47 6.72
N ALA A 829 -22.23 -51.72 5.67
CA ALA A 829 -23.67 -51.49 5.69
C ALA A 829 -24.37 -52.32 6.78
N GLN A 830 -24.05 -53.62 6.88
CA GLN A 830 -24.65 -54.51 7.89
C GLN A 830 -24.25 -54.12 9.32
N LYS A 831 -22.97 -53.77 9.55
CA LYS A 831 -22.49 -53.33 10.86
C LYS A 831 -23.17 -52.04 11.29
N TYR A 832 -23.32 -51.07 10.38
CA TYR A 832 -23.96 -49.80 10.70
C TYR A 832 -25.47 -49.95 10.92
N HIS A 833 -26.15 -50.81 10.16
CA HIS A 833 -27.56 -51.17 10.39
C HIS A 833 -27.77 -51.74 11.79
N THR A 834 -26.97 -52.74 12.18
CA THR A 834 -27.00 -53.34 13.52
C THR A 834 -26.71 -52.31 14.62
N ARG A 835 -25.81 -51.36 14.34
CA ARG A 835 -25.51 -50.26 15.26
C ARG A 835 -26.69 -49.31 15.43
N LEU A 836 -27.38 -48.92 14.36
CA LEU A 836 -28.58 -48.08 14.45
C LEU A 836 -29.71 -48.80 15.18
N ASP A 837 -29.93 -50.09 14.93
CA ASP A 837 -30.97 -50.89 15.59
C ASP A 837 -30.79 -50.92 17.11
N ARG A 838 -29.55 -50.93 17.60
CA ARG A 838 -29.22 -50.90 19.02
C ARG A 838 -29.46 -49.56 19.72
N ILE A 839 -29.50 -48.45 18.98
CA ILE A 839 -29.58 -47.09 19.57
C ILE A 839 -30.93 -46.40 19.33
N ARG A 840 -31.86 -47.08 18.66
CA ARG A 840 -33.21 -46.56 18.39
C ARG A 840 -34.22 -47.31 19.25
N ASP A 841 -35.23 -46.59 19.71
CA ASP A 841 -36.30 -47.17 20.54
C ASP A 841 -37.23 -48.11 19.74
N TYR A 842 -37.16 -48.05 18.41
CA TYR A 842 -37.93 -48.88 17.48
C TYR A 842 -36.98 -49.65 16.55
N GLN A 843 -37.33 -50.90 16.25
CA GLN A 843 -36.56 -51.74 15.31
C GLN A 843 -36.38 -51.03 13.98
N VAL A 844 -35.13 -51.03 13.51
CA VAL A 844 -34.76 -50.40 12.25
C VAL A 844 -35.14 -51.34 11.11
N GLY A 845 -36.20 -50.97 10.36
CA GLY A 845 -36.77 -51.80 9.29
C GLY A 845 -35.97 -51.81 7.97
N GLU A 846 -36.40 -52.67 7.05
CA GLU A 846 -35.75 -52.93 5.74
C GLU A 846 -35.51 -51.66 4.90
N THR A 847 -36.43 -50.68 4.95
CA THR A 847 -36.28 -49.39 4.27
C THR A 847 -35.02 -48.64 4.72
N LYS A 848 -34.65 -48.72 6.00
CA LYS A 848 -33.44 -48.07 6.51
C LYS A 848 -32.18 -48.79 6.06
N TYR A 849 -32.23 -50.13 5.96
CA TYR A 849 -31.13 -50.91 5.44
C TYR A 849 -30.80 -50.51 3.99
N GLU A 850 -31.83 -50.33 3.15
CA GLU A 850 -31.66 -49.83 1.79
C GLU A 850 -31.11 -48.39 1.74
N GLN A 851 -31.56 -47.50 2.62
CA GLN A 851 -30.99 -46.15 2.75
C GLN A 851 -29.51 -46.16 3.16
N ILE A 852 -29.10 -47.08 4.05
CA ILE A 852 -27.69 -47.27 4.43
C ILE A 852 -26.87 -47.80 3.24
N LYS A 853 -27.40 -48.75 2.47
CA LYS A 853 -26.74 -49.24 1.25
C LYS A 853 -26.54 -48.12 0.23
N GLN A 854 -27.57 -47.30 -0.01
CA GLN A 854 -27.49 -46.15 -0.92
C GLN A 854 -26.41 -45.16 -0.46
N TYR A 855 -26.38 -44.82 0.83
CA TYR A 855 -25.36 -43.94 1.40
C TYR A 855 -23.93 -44.46 1.17
N TYR A 856 -23.67 -45.74 1.51
CA TYR A 856 -22.34 -46.31 1.34
C TYR A 856 -21.98 -46.62 -0.11
N ALA A 857 -22.95 -46.81 -1.01
CA ALA A 857 -22.71 -46.91 -2.44
C ALA A 857 -22.18 -45.61 -3.03
N VAL A 858 -22.68 -44.45 -2.56
CA VAL A 858 -22.14 -43.14 -2.96
C VAL A 858 -20.72 -42.94 -2.42
N LEU A 859 -20.46 -43.29 -1.15
CA LEU A 859 -19.10 -43.23 -0.58
C LEU A 859 -18.14 -44.20 -1.24
N ARG A 860 -18.63 -45.32 -1.78
CA ARG A 860 -17.85 -46.23 -2.61
C ARG A 860 -17.40 -45.57 -3.91
N LYS A 861 -18.32 -44.90 -4.63
CA LYS A 861 -17.95 -44.12 -5.83
C LYS A 861 -16.91 -43.05 -5.52
N LEU A 862 -17.06 -42.34 -4.40
CA LEU A 862 -16.04 -41.40 -3.92
C LEU A 862 -14.67 -42.09 -3.76
N TYR A 863 -14.64 -43.25 -3.11
CA TYR A 863 -13.40 -43.98 -2.87
C TYR A 863 -12.76 -44.53 -4.15
N GLU A 864 -13.55 -45.10 -5.05
CA GLU A 864 -13.09 -45.74 -6.29
C GLU A 864 -12.74 -44.71 -7.36
N GLU A 865 -13.60 -43.73 -7.61
CA GLU A 865 -13.46 -42.80 -8.74
C GLU A 865 -12.54 -41.62 -8.43
N VAL A 866 -12.57 -41.09 -7.20
CA VAL A 866 -11.74 -39.93 -6.80
C VAL A 866 -10.40 -40.38 -6.21
N TYR A 867 -10.43 -41.35 -5.29
CA TYR A 867 -9.24 -41.81 -4.58
C TYR A 867 -8.61 -43.06 -5.21
N GLN A 868 -9.17 -43.59 -6.31
CA GLN A 868 -8.64 -44.74 -7.05
C GLN A 868 -8.51 -46.01 -6.17
N GLY A 869 -9.38 -46.15 -5.18
CA GLY A 869 -9.35 -47.27 -4.23
C GLY A 869 -8.11 -47.30 -3.32
N ARG A 870 -7.40 -46.16 -3.18
CA ARG A 870 -6.16 -46.06 -2.38
C ARG A 870 -6.44 -45.57 -0.96
N PRO A 871 -6.27 -46.40 0.10
CA PRO A 871 -6.53 -46.01 1.48
C PRO A 871 -5.69 -44.81 1.92
N GLU A 872 -4.41 -44.77 1.55
CA GLU A 872 -3.46 -43.75 1.98
C GLU A 872 -3.86 -42.34 1.53
N LYS A 873 -4.40 -42.19 0.30
CA LYS A 873 -4.85 -40.90 -0.23
C LYS A 873 -6.12 -40.41 0.45
N LEU A 874 -7.09 -41.30 0.68
CA LEU A 874 -8.33 -40.92 1.38
C LEU A 874 -8.06 -40.57 2.84
N LEU A 875 -7.19 -41.34 3.50
CA LEU A 875 -6.87 -41.12 4.91
C LEU A 875 -6.04 -39.85 5.13
N SER A 876 -5.22 -39.41 4.16
CA SER A 876 -4.56 -38.10 4.27
C SER A 876 -5.56 -36.94 4.29
N ASP A 877 -6.72 -37.09 3.64
CA ASP A 877 -7.77 -36.07 3.58
C ASP A 877 -8.90 -36.28 4.58
N GLN A 878 -8.82 -37.31 5.45
CA GLN A 878 -9.90 -37.70 6.37
C GLN A 878 -10.54 -36.52 7.11
N ASN A 879 -9.73 -35.66 7.73
CA ASN A 879 -10.21 -34.52 8.51
C ASN A 879 -10.90 -33.45 7.64
N ASN A 880 -10.43 -33.26 6.40
CA ASN A 880 -11.02 -32.32 5.44
C ASN A 880 -12.39 -32.83 4.97
N LEU A 881 -12.47 -34.12 4.65
CA LEU A 881 -13.70 -34.78 4.19
C LEU A 881 -14.77 -34.83 5.29
N GLU A 882 -14.39 -35.18 6.52
CA GLU A 882 -15.32 -35.21 7.65
C GLU A 882 -15.90 -33.82 7.93
N ALA A 883 -15.05 -32.77 7.90
CA ALA A 883 -15.49 -31.41 8.11
C ALA A 883 -16.47 -30.95 7.01
N ALA A 884 -16.15 -31.20 5.74
CA ALA A 884 -17.02 -30.85 4.63
C ALA A 884 -18.35 -31.62 4.69
N TYR A 885 -18.31 -32.92 4.99
CA TYR A 885 -19.48 -33.76 5.16
C TYR A 885 -20.44 -33.20 6.23
N LEU A 886 -19.92 -32.77 7.38
CA LEU A 886 -20.72 -32.17 8.45
C LEU A 886 -21.45 -30.90 8.00
N PHE A 887 -20.77 -30.02 7.25
CA PHE A 887 -21.39 -28.80 6.73
C PHE A 887 -22.44 -29.09 5.65
N PHE A 888 -22.17 -30.02 4.72
CA PHE A 888 -23.16 -30.44 3.71
C PHE A 888 -24.35 -31.16 4.35
N TRP A 889 -24.14 -31.92 5.42
CA TRP A 889 -25.25 -32.54 6.16
C TRP A 889 -26.15 -31.47 6.77
N GLN A 890 -25.55 -30.43 7.36
CA GLN A 890 -26.30 -29.30 7.92
C GLN A 890 -27.06 -28.53 6.83
N GLU A 891 -26.45 -28.34 5.66
CA GLU A 891 -27.11 -27.74 4.49
C GLU A 891 -28.32 -28.55 4.04
N ALA A 892 -28.17 -29.86 3.88
CA ALA A 892 -29.25 -30.74 3.46
C ALA A 892 -30.37 -30.79 4.51
N TYR A 893 -30.04 -30.85 5.79
CA TYR A 893 -31.01 -30.88 6.88
C TYR A 893 -31.88 -29.60 6.94
N GLN A 894 -31.31 -28.42 6.66
CA GLN A 894 -32.05 -27.15 6.60
C GLN A 894 -33.07 -27.10 5.45
N GLN A 895 -32.87 -27.87 4.38
CA GLN A 895 -33.76 -27.91 3.23
C GLN A 895 -34.94 -28.89 3.42
N LEU A 896 -34.92 -29.70 4.48
CA LEU A 896 -36.02 -30.61 4.78
C LEU A 896 -37.23 -29.86 5.36
N PRO A 897 -38.46 -30.23 4.98
CA PRO A 897 -39.67 -29.64 5.56
C PRO A 897 -39.74 -29.94 7.05
N LYS A 898 -39.74 -28.90 7.89
CA LYS A 898 -39.88 -29.04 9.35
C LYS A 898 -41.26 -29.65 9.67
N PRO A 899 -41.36 -30.71 10.48
CA PRO A 899 -42.65 -31.25 10.88
C PRO A 899 -43.42 -30.22 11.73
N LYS A 900 -44.73 -30.07 11.48
CA LYS A 900 -45.66 -29.16 12.18
C LYS A 900 -45.82 -29.40 13.71
N LYS A 901 -44.95 -30.17 14.36
CA LYS A 901 -45.07 -30.55 15.78
C LYS A 901 -44.24 -29.70 16.75
N ASP A 902 -43.33 -28.86 16.27
CA ASP A 902 -42.43 -28.07 17.14
C ASP A 902 -42.91 -26.65 17.47
N GLU A 903 -44.07 -26.21 16.95
CA GLU A 903 -44.68 -24.91 17.35
C GLU A 903 -45.17 -24.90 18.81
N LYS A 904 -45.28 -26.05 19.48
CA LYS A 904 -45.68 -26.11 20.90
C LYS A 904 -44.53 -26.08 21.92
N TYR A 905 -43.26 -26.16 21.49
CA TYR A 905 -42.12 -26.13 22.42
C TYR A 905 -41.39 -24.78 22.49
N ASN A 906 -41.60 -23.88 21.51
CA ASN A 906 -40.96 -22.56 21.48
C ASN A 906 -41.72 -21.45 22.23
N GLU A 907 -42.93 -21.68 22.74
CA GLU A 907 -43.63 -20.69 23.59
C GLU A 907 -43.16 -20.71 25.06
N ASN A 908 -42.49 -21.77 25.52
CA ASN A 908 -42.10 -21.90 26.94
C ASN A 908 -40.65 -21.52 27.26
N THR A 909 -39.87 -21.02 26.31
CA THR A 909 -38.49 -20.51 26.55
C THR A 909 -38.35 -19.00 26.37
N ALA A 910 -39.44 -18.28 26.09
CA ALA A 910 -39.47 -16.81 26.04
C ALA A 910 -39.77 -16.16 27.42
N SER A 911 -39.58 -16.88 28.52
CA SER A 911 -39.75 -16.36 29.88
C SER A 911 -38.68 -16.93 30.80
N ILE A 912 -37.49 -16.32 30.77
CA ILE A 912 -36.57 -15.94 31.87
C ILE A 912 -35.29 -15.37 31.26
#